data_AF-A0A7K9YJQ3-F1
#
_entry.id   AF-A0A7K9YJQ3-F1
#
_cell.length_a   1.000
_cell.length_b   1.000
_cell.length_c   1.000
_cell.angle_alpha   90.00
_cell.angle_beta   90.00
_cell.angle_gamma   90.00
#
_symmetry.space_group_name_H-M   'P 1'
#
loop_
_entity.id
_entity.type
_entity.pdbx_description
1 polymer ?
#
loop_
_entity_poly.entity_id
_entity_poly.type
_entity_poly.pdbx_seq_one_letter_code
_entity_poly.pdbx_strand_id
1 'polypeptide(L)'
;LTGMNLPSPVISSKNWLRLHFTSDSNHRRKGFNAQFQVKKAIELKSRGVKMLPSKDSNHKNSVLTQGGDAVASDTCPDPGIPENGKRVGSDFRLGASVQFSCEDNYVLQGSKSITCQRVTDTLAAWSDHRPICRARTCGSNLRGPSGIITSPNYPVQYEDNAHCVWVITTIDPEKVIKLAFEEFELERGYDTLTVGDAGKVGDTRTVLYVLTGSSVPDLIVSMSNQMWLHLQSDDSIGSPGFKAVYQEIEKGGCGDPGIPSYGKRTGSSFLHGDTLTFECQAAFELVGEKTITCQQNNQWSGNKPSCVFSCFFNFTTPSGIILSPNYPEEYGNNMNCVWLIISEPGSRIHLIFNDFDVEPQFDYLTVKDDGISDLPPLGTFSGNEVPSQLASSGHIVRLEFQSDHSTTGRGFNITYTTFGQNECHDPGIPINGRRFGDRFLLGSSVSFHCDDGFVKTHGSESITCIMQDGNVVWSSTVPRCEAPCGGHLTASSGVILPPGWPGYYKDSLNCEWVIEARPGHSIKITFDRFQTEVNYDTLEVRDGPANSSPLIGEYHGTQAPQFLISTGNYMYLLFTTDNSRSSVGFLIHYESVTLESDSCLDPGIPVNGHRHGNNFNIRSTVTFSCDPGYTLSDEEPLVCERNHQWNHALPSCDALCGGYIYGRSGTILSPGFPDFYPNSLNCTWTIEVSHGKG
;
A
#
# COMPACT_ATOMS: atom_id res chain seq x y z
N LEU A 1 -14.76 -18.85 10.41
CA LEU A 1 -14.82 -17.64 9.55
C LEU A 1 -13.41 -17.40 9.09
N THR A 2 -13.14 -17.29 7.78
CA THR A 2 -11.78 -17.10 7.22
C THR A 2 -11.83 -15.95 6.20
N GLY A 3 -10.76 -15.14 6.11
CA GLY A 3 -10.65 -14.01 5.16
C GLY A 3 -10.75 -12.61 5.78
N MET A 4 -10.66 -11.56 4.95
CA MET A 4 -10.63 -10.14 5.37
C MET A 4 -12.02 -9.50 5.54
N ASN A 5 -13.07 -10.24 5.17
CA ASN A 5 -14.43 -9.71 5.22
C ASN A 5 -14.97 -9.73 6.65
N LEU A 6 -15.52 -8.59 7.10
CA LEU A 6 -16.25 -8.51 8.35
C LEU A 6 -17.43 -9.50 8.32
N PRO A 7 -17.47 -10.49 9.22
CA PRO A 7 -18.55 -11.45 9.24
C PRO A 7 -19.86 -10.78 9.64
N SER A 8 -20.99 -11.30 9.14
CA SER A 8 -22.30 -10.86 9.63
C SER A 8 -22.39 -11.04 11.16
N PRO A 9 -23.09 -10.15 11.88
CA PRO A 9 -23.30 -10.32 13.32
C PRO A 9 -23.83 -11.72 13.64
N VAL A 10 -23.36 -12.31 14.75
CA VAL A 10 -23.78 -13.63 15.22
C VAL A 10 -24.63 -13.47 16.47
N ILE A 11 -25.80 -14.12 16.51
CA ILE A 11 -26.67 -14.16 17.70
C ILE A 11 -26.58 -15.55 18.32
N SER A 12 -26.26 -15.60 19.62
CA SER A 12 -26.33 -16.82 20.41
C SER A 12 -27.63 -16.84 21.20
N SER A 13 -28.44 -17.88 21.02
CA SER A 13 -29.65 -18.11 21.81
C SER A 13 -29.36 -18.67 23.22
N LYS A 14 -28.08 -18.89 23.54
CA LYS A 14 -27.59 -19.35 24.84
C LYS A 14 -27.09 -18.16 25.67
N ASN A 15 -26.96 -18.37 26.97
CA ASN A 15 -26.35 -17.40 27.89
C ASN A 15 -24.80 -17.37 27.79
N TRP A 16 -24.23 -17.99 26.76
CA TRP A 16 -22.78 -18.01 26.52
C TRP A 16 -22.47 -18.09 25.02
N LEU A 17 -21.26 -17.65 24.66
CA LEU A 17 -20.69 -17.73 23.31
C LEU A 17 -19.20 -18.05 23.42
N ARG A 18 -18.68 -18.87 22.49
CA ARG A 18 -17.24 -19.12 22.38
C ARG A 18 -16.72 -18.62 21.04
N LEU A 19 -15.69 -17.79 21.08
CA LEU A 19 -14.95 -17.30 19.92
C LEU A 19 -13.62 -18.04 19.86
N HIS A 20 -13.36 -18.70 18.75
CA HIS A 20 -12.13 -19.44 18.50
C HIS A 20 -11.41 -18.81 17.31
N PHE A 21 -10.17 -18.40 17.50
CA PHE A 21 -9.33 -17.77 16.51
C PHE A 21 -8.06 -18.57 16.30
N THR A 22 -7.74 -18.86 15.05
CA THR A 22 -6.51 -19.55 14.66
C THR A 22 -5.82 -18.78 13.52
N SER A 23 -4.53 -18.54 13.64
CA SER A 23 -3.70 -17.99 12.55
C SER A 23 -2.79 -19.04 11.93
N ASP A 24 -2.48 -18.88 10.64
CA ASP A 24 -1.50 -19.73 9.95
C ASP A 24 -0.06 -19.28 10.27
N SER A 25 0.94 -19.99 9.76
CA SER A 25 2.36 -19.69 9.98
C SER A 25 2.94 -18.66 9.00
N ASN A 26 2.22 -18.35 7.91
CA ASN A 26 2.80 -17.73 6.71
C ASN A 26 2.22 -16.35 6.40
N HIS A 27 1.07 -15.98 6.97
CA HIS A 27 0.38 -14.73 6.69
C HIS A 27 -0.09 -14.03 7.97
N ARG A 28 0.56 -12.92 8.29
CA ARG A 28 0.07 -11.96 9.28
C ARG A 28 -0.94 -11.03 8.61
N ARG A 29 -2.14 -10.89 9.18
CA ARG A 29 -3.13 -9.87 8.77
C ARG A 29 -3.39 -8.93 9.93
N LYS A 30 -3.90 -7.73 9.65
CA LYS A 30 -4.34 -6.80 10.69
C LYS A 30 -5.30 -7.49 11.65
N GLY A 31 -5.12 -7.21 12.93
CA GLY A 31 -5.92 -7.73 14.01
C GLY A 31 -7.41 -7.40 13.88
N PHE A 32 -8.24 -8.12 14.62
CA PHE A 32 -9.67 -7.87 14.65
C PHE A 32 -10.10 -7.20 15.97
N ASN A 33 -11.16 -6.41 15.87
CA ASN A 33 -11.93 -5.89 17.01
C ASN A 33 -13.36 -6.43 16.87
N ALA A 34 -13.81 -7.19 17.86
CA ALA A 34 -15.14 -7.77 17.92
C ALA A 34 -15.88 -7.27 19.16
N GLN A 35 -17.02 -6.61 18.95
CA GLN A 35 -17.89 -6.16 20.03
C GLN A 35 -19.04 -7.14 20.24
N PHE A 36 -19.40 -7.38 21.51
CA PHE A 36 -20.58 -8.15 21.88
C PHE A 36 -21.50 -7.35 22.80
N GLN A 37 -22.79 -7.64 22.74
CA GLN A 37 -23.82 -7.03 23.59
C GLN A 37 -25.03 -7.97 23.71
N VAL A 38 -25.68 -7.93 24.86
CA VAL A 38 -26.96 -8.61 25.11
C VAL A 38 -28.10 -7.70 24.67
N LYS A 39 -28.99 -8.19 23.81
CA LYS A 39 -30.20 -7.48 23.38
C LYS A 39 -31.46 -8.22 23.78
N LYS A 40 -32.60 -7.52 23.84
CA LYS A 40 -33.89 -8.16 24.04
C LYS A 40 -34.36 -8.80 22.73
N ALA A 41 -34.94 -10.00 22.80
CA ALA A 41 -35.40 -10.76 21.63
C ALA A 41 -36.33 -9.98 20.65
N ILE A 42 -37.07 -9.00 21.15
CA ILE A 42 -37.96 -8.13 20.38
C ILE A 42 -37.23 -7.08 19.51
N GLU A 43 -35.95 -6.78 19.79
CA GLU A 43 -35.14 -5.79 19.08
C GLU A 43 -34.33 -6.38 17.90
N LEU A 44 -34.32 -7.71 17.74
CA LEU A 44 -33.48 -8.42 16.76
C LEU A 44 -34.11 -8.54 15.35
N LYS A 45 -35.27 -7.91 15.11
CA LYS A 45 -35.99 -7.94 13.82
C LYS A 45 -35.58 -6.80 12.89
N SER A 46 -34.33 -6.77 12.43
CA SER A 46 -33.98 -6.11 11.15
C SER A 46 -32.58 -6.49 10.65
N ARG A 47 -32.52 -6.90 9.38
CA ARG A 47 -31.35 -7.07 8.49
C ARG A 47 -30.33 -8.20 8.81
N GLY A 48 -30.42 -9.30 8.06
CA GLY A 48 -29.26 -10.09 7.61
C GLY A 48 -28.41 -10.82 8.66
N VAL A 49 -29.01 -11.54 9.61
CA VAL A 49 -28.30 -12.25 10.70
C VAL A 49 -28.54 -13.77 10.66
N LYS A 50 -27.47 -14.58 10.79
CA LYS A 50 -27.54 -16.05 10.92
C LYS A 50 -27.75 -16.47 12.38
N MET A 51 -28.78 -17.29 12.63
CA MET A 51 -29.07 -17.91 13.94
C MET A 51 -28.29 -19.23 14.09
N LEU A 52 -27.64 -19.44 15.23
CA LEU A 52 -27.02 -20.74 15.57
C LEU A 52 -28.12 -21.79 15.91
N PRO A 53 -28.08 -23.02 15.37
CA PRO A 53 -29.12 -24.02 15.60
C PRO A 53 -29.19 -24.47 17.07
N SER A 54 -30.40 -24.52 17.62
CA SER A 54 -30.69 -25.13 18.92
C SER A 54 -31.01 -26.62 18.73
N LYS A 55 -30.24 -27.51 19.36
CA LYS A 55 -30.62 -28.93 19.52
C LYS A 55 -31.71 -29.00 20.58
N ASP A 56 -32.98 -29.04 20.15
CA ASP A 56 -34.08 -29.59 20.96
C ASP A 56 -35.32 -29.81 20.07
N SER A 57 -35.48 -31.03 19.55
CA SER A 57 -36.78 -31.70 19.35
C SER A 57 -36.60 -33.10 18.75
N ASN A 58 -36.69 -34.10 19.63
CA ASN A 58 -37.15 -35.48 19.44
C ASN A 58 -37.13 -36.13 18.04
N HIS A 59 -36.07 -36.90 17.77
CA HIS A 59 -36.23 -38.26 17.24
C HIS A 59 -35.29 -39.20 18.00
N LYS A 60 -35.88 -40.17 18.71
CA LYS A 60 -35.17 -41.23 19.44
C LYS A 60 -34.46 -42.15 18.44
N ASN A 61 -33.15 -42.30 18.57
CA ASN A 61 -32.54 -43.61 18.74
C ASN A 61 -31.29 -43.47 19.61
N SER A 62 -31.17 -44.45 20.50
CA SER A 62 -30.35 -44.52 21.71
C SER A 62 -28.85 -44.32 21.49
N VAL A 63 -28.19 -43.64 22.44
CA VAL A 63 -26.83 -44.03 22.85
C VAL A 63 -26.77 -44.01 24.37
N LEU A 64 -26.45 -45.19 24.91
CA LEU A 64 -26.16 -45.43 26.32
C LEU A 64 -24.89 -44.70 26.75
N THR A 65 -24.90 -44.27 28.00
CA THR A 65 -23.74 -43.93 28.83
C THR A 65 -22.70 -45.06 28.89
N GLN A 66 -21.41 -44.74 28.73
CA GLN A 66 -20.29 -45.09 29.63
C GLN A 66 -18.94 -44.86 28.93
N GLY A 67 -17.92 -44.47 29.69
CA GLY A 67 -16.56 -44.29 29.20
C GLY A 67 -15.95 -45.60 28.70
N GLY A 68 -15.09 -45.47 27.69
CA GLY A 68 -14.31 -46.55 27.10
C GLY A 68 -13.87 -46.18 25.68
N ASP A 69 -12.56 -46.08 25.49
CA ASP A 69 -11.77 -46.13 24.25
C ASP A 69 -12.25 -45.33 23.03
N ALA A 70 -11.46 -44.31 22.66
CA ALA A 70 -11.61 -43.56 21.42
C ALA A 70 -11.41 -44.50 20.22
N VAL A 71 -12.52 -44.98 19.64
CA VAL A 71 -12.51 -45.66 18.35
C VAL A 71 -12.28 -44.59 17.28
N ALA A 72 -11.17 -44.69 16.55
CA ALA A 72 -10.84 -43.82 15.43
C ALA A 72 -11.99 -43.81 14.41
N SER A 73 -12.47 -42.62 14.05
CA SER A 73 -13.46 -42.47 12.99
C SER A 73 -12.76 -42.50 11.64
N ASP A 74 -12.80 -43.66 10.97
CA ASP A 74 -12.25 -43.89 9.63
C ASP A 74 -13.18 -43.41 8.51
N THR A 75 -14.17 -42.59 8.84
CA THR A 75 -15.24 -42.14 7.95
C THR A 75 -15.45 -40.64 8.08
N CYS A 76 -15.35 -39.92 6.98
CA CYS A 76 -15.66 -38.50 6.92
C CYS A 76 -17.18 -38.26 7.03
N PRO A 77 -17.63 -37.12 7.60
CA PRO A 77 -19.03 -36.77 7.65
C PRO A 77 -19.60 -36.60 6.23
N ASP A 78 -20.86 -37.00 5.99
CA ASP A 78 -21.48 -36.84 4.66
C ASP A 78 -21.42 -35.34 4.25
N PRO A 79 -20.75 -35.00 3.12
CA PRO A 79 -20.55 -33.61 2.74
C PRO A 79 -21.84 -32.93 2.24
N GLY A 80 -22.92 -33.67 2.01
CA GLY A 80 -24.18 -33.20 1.45
C GLY A 80 -24.15 -33.05 -0.07
N ILE A 81 -25.25 -32.57 -0.64
CA ILE A 81 -25.39 -32.22 -2.08
C ILE A 81 -25.48 -30.70 -2.19
N PRO A 82 -24.73 -30.04 -3.10
CA PRO A 82 -24.87 -28.61 -3.40
C PRO A 82 -26.30 -28.26 -3.84
N GLU A 83 -26.82 -27.12 -3.40
CA GLU A 83 -28.12 -26.61 -3.89
C GLU A 83 -27.98 -26.30 -5.40
N ASN A 84 -28.91 -26.75 -6.24
CA ASN A 84 -28.80 -26.73 -7.71
C ASN A 84 -27.59 -27.51 -8.26
N GLY A 85 -27.18 -28.58 -7.56
CA GLY A 85 -26.11 -29.48 -7.98
C GLY A 85 -26.35 -30.94 -7.64
N LYS A 86 -25.41 -31.80 -8.05
CA LYS A 86 -25.45 -33.26 -7.93
C LYS A 86 -24.13 -33.75 -7.33
N ARG A 87 -24.20 -34.80 -6.50
CA ARG A 87 -23.03 -35.53 -5.98
C ARG A 87 -23.01 -36.94 -6.54
N VAL A 88 -21.86 -37.36 -7.06
CA VAL A 88 -21.58 -38.73 -7.52
C VAL A 88 -20.59 -39.37 -6.54
N GLY A 89 -21.02 -40.49 -5.93
CA GLY A 89 -20.28 -41.19 -4.88
C GLY A 89 -20.95 -41.09 -3.52
N SER A 90 -20.94 -42.21 -2.79
CA SER A 90 -21.55 -42.37 -1.46
C SER A 90 -20.67 -43.14 -0.48
N ASP A 91 -19.40 -43.36 -0.82
CA ASP A 91 -18.41 -43.93 0.09
C ASP A 91 -17.65 -42.79 0.77
N PHE A 92 -17.64 -42.79 2.10
CA PHE A 92 -17.03 -41.74 2.92
C PHE A 92 -15.86 -42.26 3.75
N ARG A 93 -15.40 -43.49 3.49
CA ARG A 93 -14.23 -44.08 4.15
C ARG A 93 -12.95 -43.36 3.74
N LEU A 94 -11.92 -43.42 4.58
CA LEU A 94 -10.59 -42.90 4.28
C LEU A 94 -10.08 -43.34 2.89
N GLY A 95 -9.66 -42.37 2.08
CA GLY A 95 -9.21 -42.55 0.69
C GLY A 95 -10.33 -42.49 -0.36
N ALA A 96 -11.61 -42.57 0.03
CA ALA A 96 -12.72 -42.44 -0.91
C ALA A 96 -12.88 -41.00 -1.39
N SER A 97 -13.27 -40.82 -2.65
CA SER A 97 -13.50 -39.51 -3.27
C SER A 97 -14.94 -39.38 -3.75
N VAL A 98 -15.52 -38.21 -3.56
CA VAL A 98 -16.86 -37.87 -4.06
C VAL A 98 -16.77 -36.67 -5.00
N GLN A 99 -17.47 -36.77 -6.13
CA GLN A 99 -17.46 -35.76 -7.19
C GLN A 99 -18.74 -34.94 -7.20
N PHE A 100 -18.65 -33.68 -7.59
CA PHE A 100 -19.77 -32.76 -7.67
C PHE A 100 -19.92 -32.18 -9.09
N SER A 101 -21.17 -31.94 -9.47
CA SER A 101 -21.53 -31.21 -10.68
C SER A 101 -22.71 -30.28 -10.39
N CYS A 102 -22.91 -29.25 -11.21
CA CYS A 102 -24.05 -28.35 -11.10
C CYS A 102 -25.09 -28.64 -12.17
N GLU A 103 -26.33 -28.23 -11.92
CA GLU A 103 -27.40 -28.19 -12.91
C GLU A 103 -27.13 -27.09 -13.97
N ASP A 104 -27.73 -27.21 -15.15
CA ASP A 104 -27.52 -26.25 -16.24
C ASP A 104 -27.87 -24.81 -15.78
N ASN A 105 -26.98 -23.85 -16.08
CA ASN A 105 -26.96 -22.44 -15.64
C ASN A 105 -26.31 -22.14 -14.27
N TYR A 106 -25.71 -23.14 -13.62
CA TYR A 106 -24.91 -22.95 -12.41
C TYR A 106 -23.47 -23.47 -12.60
N VAL A 107 -22.50 -22.76 -12.03
CA VAL A 107 -21.08 -23.16 -12.06
C VAL A 107 -20.65 -23.58 -10.66
N LEU A 108 -19.83 -24.63 -10.61
CA LEU A 108 -19.34 -25.23 -9.39
C LEU A 108 -18.18 -24.40 -8.84
N GLN A 109 -18.42 -23.69 -7.74
CA GLN A 109 -17.42 -22.92 -7.03
C GLN A 109 -16.81 -23.77 -5.91
N GLY A 110 -15.54 -24.17 -6.10
CA GLY A 110 -14.79 -25.05 -5.21
C GLY A 110 -14.36 -26.36 -5.90
N SER A 111 -13.75 -27.27 -5.14
CA SER A 111 -13.19 -28.51 -5.69
C SER A 111 -14.24 -29.43 -6.31
N LYS A 112 -14.03 -29.80 -7.59
CA LYS A 112 -14.89 -30.75 -8.35
C LYS A 112 -14.94 -32.15 -7.73
N SER A 113 -13.91 -32.51 -6.97
CA SER A 113 -13.82 -33.76 -6.23
C SER A 113 -13.16 -33.48 -4.89
N ILE A 114 -13.69 -34.07 -3.81
CA ILE A 114 -13.06 -34.02 -2.48
C ILE A 114 -12.79 -35.44 -2.00
N THR A 115 -11.68 -35.65 -1.30
CA THR A 115 -11.21 -36.97 -0.85
C THR A 115 -11.17 -37.03 0.67
N CYS A 116 -11.62 -38.13 1.26
CA CYS A 116 -11.62 -38.30 2.71
C CYS A 116 -10.20 -38.60 3.19
N GLN A 117 -9.63 -37.72 4.00
CA GLN A 117 -8.24 -37.79 4.45
C GLN A 117 -8.17 -37.84 5.98
N ARG A 118 -7.09 -38.45 6.49
CA ARG A 118 -6.84 -38.48 7.93
C ARG A 118 -6.16 -37.17 8.32
N VAL A 119 -6.82 -36.39 9.17
CA VAL A 119 -6.32 -35.08 9.64
C VAL A 119 -5.57 -35.23 10.97
N THR A 120 -5.99 -36.17 11.81
CA THR A 120 -5.29 -36.59 13.04
C THR A 120 -5.52 -38.08 13.30
N ASP A 121 -4.82 -38.69 14.25
CA ASP A 121 -4.95 -40.12 14.60
C ASP A 121 -6.37 -40.53 15.00
N THR A 122 -7.25 -39.58 15.32
CA THR A 122 -8.64 -39.81 15.74
C THR A 122 -9.69 -39.22 14.81
N LEU A 123 -9.31 -38.44 13.77
CA LEU A 123 -10.26 -37.68 12.94
C LEU A 123 -9.95 -37.78 11.43
N ALA A 124 -10.94 -38.24 10.67
CA ALA A 124 -10.98 -38.12 9.21
C ALA A 124 -11.84 -36.92 8.79
N ALA A 125 -11.35 -36.11 7.84
CA ALA A 125 -12.09 -34.99 7.24
C ALA A 125 -11.82 -34.91 5.73
N TRP A 126 -12.71 -34.21 5.02
CA TRP A 126 -12.55 -34.02 3.58
C TRP A 126 -11.39 -33.07 3.28
N SER A 127 -10.67 -33.35 2.19
CA SER A 127 -9.55 -32.53 1.68
C SER A 127 -9.93 -31.09 1.37
N ASP A 128 -11.22 -30.82 1.13
CA ASP A 128 -11.76 -29.50 0.87
C ASP A 128 -13.24 -29.43 1.31
N HIS A 129 -13.79 -28.23 1.40
CA HIS A 129 -15.20 -28.00 1.69
C HIS A 129 -16.10 -28.44 0.52
N ARG A 130 -17.37 -28.77 0.82
CA ARG A 130 -18.38 -29.02 -0.21
C ARG A 130 -18.49 -27.78 -1.13
N PRO A 131 -18.32 -27.92 -2.45
CA PRO A 131 -18.44 -26.82 -3.40
C PRO A 131 -19.88 -26.29 -3.47
N ILE A 132 -20.03 -25.07 -3.98
CA ILE A 132 -21.31 -24.36 -4.08
C ILE A 132 -21.64 -24.13 -5.55
N CYS A 133 -22.86 -24.43 -5.98
CA CYS A 133 -23.32 -24.08 -7.32
C CYS A 133 -23.88 -22.65 -7.30
N ARG A 134 -23.25 -21.73 -8.06
CA ARG A 134 -23.71 -20.34 -8.22
C ARG A 134 -24.21 -20.06 -9.62
N ALA A 135 -25.20 -19.18 -9.74
CA ALA A 135 -25.80 -18.82 -11.03
C ALA A 135 -24.75 -18.16 -11.93
N ARG A 136 -24.72 -18.54 -13.21
CA ARG A 136 -23.73 -18.15 -14.22
C ARG A 136 -23.59 -16.64 -14.53
N THR A 137 -24.47 -15.77 -14.05
CA THR A 137 -24.55 -14.38 -14.54
C THR A 137 -24.27 -13.34 -13.47
N CYS A 138 -23.13 -12.67 -13.60
CA CYS A 138 -22.85 -11.35 -13.05
C CYS A 138 -23.53 -10.26 -13.92
N GLY A 139 -23.73 -9.04 -13.40
CA GLY A 139 -24.34 -7.94 -14.16
C GLY A 139 -25.57 -7.29 -13.54
N SER A 140 -26.05 -6.18 -14.12
CA SER A 140 -27.19 -5.41 -13.60
C SER A 140 -27.90 -4.57 -14.66
N ASN A 141 -29.17 -4.23 -14.39
CA ASN A 141 -29.92 -3.25 -15.19
C ASN A 141 -29.78 -1.88 -14.55
N LEU A 142 -29.18 -0.95 -15.27
CA LEU A 142 -28.82 0.39 -14.82
C LEU A 142 -29.77 1.41 -15.44
N ARG A 143 -30.30 2.31 -14.61
CA ARG A 143 -31.10 3.47 -15.01
C ARG A 143 -30.62 4.68 -14.23
N GLY A 144 -30.50 5.80 -14.91
CA GLY A 144 -30.01 7.04 -14.30
C GLY A 144 -29.24 7.89 -15.28
N PRO A 145 -29.10 9.21 -15.03
CA PRO A 145 -28.43 10.13 -15.94
C PRO A 145 -26.92 9.89 -16.03
N SER A 146 -26.35 9.16 -15.08
CA SER A 146 -24.95 8.70 -15.08
C SER A 146 -24.76 7.56 -14.08
N GLY A 147 -23.64 6.86 -14.16
CA GLY A 147 -23.24 5.84 -13.18
C GLY A 147 -21.88 5.22 -13.50
N ILE A 148 -21.44 4.29 -12.65
CA ILE A 148 -20.16 3.60 -12.74
C ILE A 148 -20.41 2.10 -12.89
N ILE A 149 -19.64 1.45 -13.76
CA ILE A 149 -19.63 0.02 -14.00
C ILE A 149 -18.22 -0.48 -13.77
N THR A 150 -18.08 -1.51 -12.95
CA THR A 150 -16.80 -2.20 -12.75
C THR A 150 -16.97 -3.66 -13.11
N SER A 151 -15.88 -4.28 -13.60
CA SER A 151 -15.79 -5.74 -13.66
C SER A 151 -15.94 -6.35 -12.24
N PRO A 152 -16.32 -7.63 -12.13
CA PRO A 152 -16.31 -8.32 -10.84
C PRO A 152 -14.95 -8.22 -10.17
N ASN A 153 -14.94 -8.03 -8.85
CA ASN A 153 -13.74 -7.97 -7.99
C ASN A 153 -12.77 -6.81 -8.22
N TYR A 154 -12.98 -5.94 -9.21
CA TYR A 154 -12.14 -4.77 -9.47
C TYR A 154 -11.86 -3.96 -8.18
N PRO A 155 -10.60 -3.54 -7.90
CA PRO A 155 -9.42 -3.60 -8.79
C PRO A 155 -8.65 -4.94 -8.77
N VAL A 156 -9.21 -5.97 -8.14
CA VAL A 156 -8.66 -7.34 -8.17
C VAL A 156 -9.17 -8.06 -9.42
N GLN A 157 -8.46 -9.11 -9.85
CA GLN A 157 -8.79 -9.87 -11.04
C GLN A 157 -10.24 -10.41 -11.08
N TYR A 158 -10.88 -10.33 -12.24
CA TYR A 158 -12.20 -10.95 -12.46
C TYR A 158 -12.11 -12.48 -12.50
N GLU A 159 -13.26 -13.16 -12.40
CA GLU A 159 -13.32 -14.62 -12.36
C GLU A 159 -13.13 -15.25 -13.75
N ASP A 160 -12.52 -16.43 -13.80
CA ASP A 160 -12.49 -17.28 -15.01
C ASP A 160 -13.93 -17.74 -15.35
N ASN A 161 -14.24 -17.88 -16.64
CA ASN A 161 -15.55 -18.23 -17.20
C ASN A 161 -16.68 -17.26 -16.80
N ALA A 162 -16.34 -16.00 -16.52
CA ALA A 162 -17.30 -14.97 -16.21
C ALA A 162 -18.15 -14.64 -17.43
N HIS A 163 -19.47 -14.55 -17.20
CA HIS A 163 -20.44 -14.09 -18.19
C HIS A 163 -21.26 -12.97 -17.55
N CYS A 164 -20.78 -11.73 -17.67
CA CYS A 164 -21.41 -10.58 -17.03
C CYS A 164 -22.16 -9.72 -18.03
N VAL A 165 -23.41 -9.35 -17.73
CA VAL A 165 -24.24 -8.51 -18.62
C VAL A 165 -24.76 -7.27 -17.90
N TRP A 166 -24.38 -6.09 -18.38
CA TRP A 166 -24.98 -4.83 -17.95
C TRP A 166 -25.87 -4.26 -19.03
N VAL A 167 -27.04 -3.76 -18.65
CA VAL A 167 -27.94 -3.06 -19.58
C VAL A 167 -28.23 -1.68 -19.01
N ILE A 168 -27.77 -0.65 -19.72
CA ILE A 168 -27.95 0.76 -19.37
C ILE A 168 -29.15 1.27 -20.17
N THR A 169 -30.12 1.89 -19.51
CA THR A 169 -31.26 2.55 -20.15
C THR A 169 -31.37 3.98 -19.64
N THR A 170 -31.50 4.95 -20.55
CA THR A 170 -31.66 6.35 -20.19
C THR A 170 -33.02 6.61 -19.51
N ILE A 171 -33.09 7.69 -18.73
CA ILE A 171 -34.34 8.24 -18.20
C ILE A 171 -35.13 8.91 -19.33
N ASP A 172 -34.45 9.70 -20.14
CA ASP A 172 -35.04 10.41 -21.27
C ASP A 172 -34.87 9.60 -22.57
N PRO A 173 -35.96 9.15 -23.22
CA PRO A 173 -35.89 8.36 -24.45
C PRO A 173 -35.30 9.14 -25.65
N GLU A 174 -35.21 10.47 -25.57
CA GLU A 174 -34.59 11.30 -26.61
C GLU A 174 -33.07 11.44 -26.41
N LYS A 175 -32.50 10.87 -25.35
CA LYS A 175 -31.05 10.91 -25.06
C LYS A 175 -30.36 9.60 -25.42
N VAL A 176 -29.05 9.70 -25.64
CA VAL A 176 -28.15 8.57 -25.88
C VAL A 176 -27.15 8.42 -24.74
N ILE A 177 -26.44 7.30 -24.70
CA ILE A 177 -25.55 6.90 -23.61
C ILE A 177 -24.11 7.04 -24.08
N LYS A 178 -23.33 7.89 -23.41
CA LYS A 178 -21.88 7.96 -23.53
C LYS A 178 -21.24 7.04 -22.49
N LEU A 179 -20.39 6.13 -22.91
CA LEU A 179 -19.58 5.24 -22.08
C LEU A 179 -18.11 5.61 -22.23
N ALA A 180 -17.41 5.84 -21.12
CA ALA A 180 -15.97 6.11 -21.09
C ALA A 180 -15.29 5.20 -20.08
N PHE A 181 -14.08 4.72 -20.38
CA PHE A 181 -13.29 3.88 -19.50
C PHE A 181 -12.23 4.73 -18.78
N GLU A 182 -12.10 4.53 -17.47
CA GLU A 182 -11.00 5.10 -16.68
C GLU A 182 -9.82 4.12 -16.66
N GLU A 183 -10.10 2.83 -16.50
CA GLU A 183 -9.12 1.74 -16.51
C GLU A 183 -9.70 0.55 -17.28
N PHE A 184 -8.84 -0.18 -18.00
CA PHE A 184 -9.24 -1.33 -18.81
C PHE A 184 -8.07 -2.30 -19.01
N GLU A 185 -8.20 -3.50 -18.45
CA GLU A 185 -7.23 -4.57 -18.58
C GLU A 185 -7.94 -5.92 -18.59
N LEU A 186 -8.00 -6.53 -19.77
CA LEU A 186 -8.49 -7.89 -20.00
C LEU A 186 -7.39 -8.74 -20.64
N GLU A 187 -7.49 -10.06 -20.50
CA GLU A 187 -6.60 -10.97 -21.20
C GLU A 187 -6.73 -10.78 -22.72
N ARG A 188 -5.59 -10.48 -23.36
CA ARG A 188 -5.55 -10.09 -24.76
C ARG A 188 -5.87 -11.28 -25.69
N GLY A 189 -7.01 -11.20 -26.37
CA GLY A 189 -7.43 -12.14 -27.41
C GLY A 189 -8.24 -13.33 -26.91
N TYR A 190 -8.39 -13.48 -25.59
CA TYR A 190 -9.10 -14.58 -24.95
C TYR A 190 -10.33 -14.06 -24.19
N ASP A 191 -10.16 -12.99 -23.43
CA ASP A 191 -11.23 -12.33 -22.70
C ASP A 191 -11.76 -11.10 -23.46
N THR A 192 -13.08 -10.94 -23.47
CA THR A 192 -13.73 -9.88 -24.25
C THR A 192 -14.79 -9.13 -23.48
N LEU A 193 -14.81 -7.81 -23.64
CA LEU A 193 -15.95 -6.96 -23.31
C LEU A 193 -16.62 -6.50 -24.61
N THR A 194 -17.80 -7.04 -24.89
CA THR A 194 -18.62 -6.64 -26.05
C THR A 194 -19.59 -5.54 -25.65
N VAL A 195 -19.61 -4.44 -26.41
CA VAL A 195 -20.53 -3.31 -26.20
C VAL A 195 -21.49 -3.24 -27.38
N GLY A 196 -22.80 -3.18 -27.12
CA GLY A 196 -23.82 -3.10 -28.16
C GLY A 196 -24.94 -2.10 -27.87
N ASP A 197 -25.65 -1.72 -28.93
CA ASP A 197 -26.69 -0.68 -28.94
C ASP A 197 -28.10 -1.26 -29.09
N ALA A 198 -28.94 -1.11 -28.06
CA ALA A 198 -30.28 -1.68 -27.98
C ALA A 198 -30.36 -3.18 -28.38
N GLY A 199 -31.58 -3.68 -28.48
CA GLY A 199 -31.87 -5.04 -28.92
C GLY A 199 -31.53 -6.10 -27.87
N LYS A 200 -31.37 -7.34 -28.34
CA LYS A 200 -31.05 -8.47 -27.46
C LYS A 200 -29.55 -8.51 -27.22
N VAL A 201 -29.15 -8.66 -25.96
CA VAL A 201 -27.75 -8.85 -25.57
C VAL A 201 -27.13 -10.00 -26.37
N GLY A 202 -25.98 -9.73 -27.00
CA GLY A 202 -25.27 -10.69 -27.84
C GLY A 202 -25.74 -10.76 -29.30
N ASP A 203 -26.68 -9.90 -29.73
CA ASP A 203 -27.02 -9.77 -31.16
C ASP A 203 -25.87 -9.09 -31.91
N THR A 204 -25.25 -9.81 -32.85
CA THR A 204 -24.10 -9.33 -33.60
C THR A 204 -24.39 -8.11 -34.49
N ARG A 205 -25.67 -7.85 -34.80
CA ARG A 205 -26.08 -6.70 -35.63
C ARG A 205 -26.06 -5.37 -34.87
N THR A 206 -26.11 -5.43 -33.54
CA THR A 206 -26.12 -4.26 -32.66
C THR A 206 -24.81 -4.04 -31.93
N VAL A 207 -23.81 -4.89 -32.15
CA VAL A 207 -22.47 -4.73 -31.58
C VAL A 207 -21.82 -3.47 -32.14
N LEU A 208 -21.37 -2.61 -31.24
CA LEU A 208 -20.57 -1.42 -31.54
C LEU A 208 -19.08 -1.78 -31.50
N TYR A 209 -18.64 -2.44 -30.43
CA TYR A 209 -17.24 -2.77 -30.18
C TYR A 209 -17.07 -4.12 -29.48
N VAL A 210 -15.96 -4.80 -29.77
CA VAL A 210 -15.45 -5.97 -29.02
C VAL A 210 -14.06 -5.60 -28.53
N LEU A 211 -13.91 -5.51 -27.21
CA LEU A 211 -12.73 -4.95 -26.53
C LEU A 211 -11.96 -6.06 -25.82
N THR A 212 -10.62 -6.00 -25.85
CA THR A 212 -9.71 -6.96 -25.21
C THR A 212 -8.33 -6.30 -25.00
N GLY A 213 -7.48 -6.86 -24.14
CA GLY A 213 -6.15 -6.32 -23.82
C GLY A 213 -6.17 -5.20 -22.79
N SER A 214 -5.07 -4.45 -22.73
CA SER A 214 -4.80 -3.42 -21.70
C SER A 214 -4.91 -1.97 -22.20
N SER A 215 -5.24 -1.75 -23.48
CA SER A 215 -5.42 -0.39 -24.00
C SER A 215 -6.77 0.17 -23.60
N VAL A 216 -6.79 1.28 -22.87
CA VAL A 216 -8.03 1.98 -22.49
C VAL A 216 -8.80 2.38 -23.76
N PRO A 217 -10.03 1.86 -23.95
CA PRO A 217 -10.83 2.18 -25.13
C PRO A 217 -11.23 3.65 -25.19
N ASP A 218 -11.35 4.19 -26.40
CA ASP A 218 -11.98 5.49 -26.59
C ASP A 218 -13.44 5.49 -26.10
N LEU A 219 -13.98 6.69 -25.89
CA LEU A 219 -15.39 6.80 -25.52
C LEU A 219 -16.28 6.19 -26.61
N ILE A 220 -17.34 5.52 -26.18
CA ILE A 220 -18.33 4.89 -27.05
C ILE A 220 -19.67 5.57 -26.78
N VAL A 221 -20.35 6.03 -27.83
CA VAL A 221 -21.71 6.57 -27.71
C VAL A 221 -22.73 5.65 -28.36
N SER A 222 -23.83 5.34 -27.67
CA SER A 222 -24.92 4.56 -28.24
C SER A 222 -25.67 5.33 -29.34
N MET A 223 -26.31 4.61 -30.26
CA MET A 223 -27.23 5.23 -31.24
C MET A 223 -28.66 5.32 -30.72
N SER A 224 -28.97 4.54 -29.68
CA SER A 224 -30.27 4.47 -29.04
C SER A 224 -30.22 4.90 -27.57
N ASN A 225 -31.39 4.88 -26.92
CA ASN A 225 -31.56 5.17 -25.50
C ASN A 225 -31.24 3.96 -24.59
N GLN A 226 -30.67 2.88 -25.15
CA GLN A 226 -30.28 1.68 -24.42
C GLN A 226 -28.93 1.14 -24.94
N MET A 227 -28.04 0.77 -24.03
CA MET A 227 -26.74 0.17 -24.34
C MET A 227 -26.56 -1.07 -23.48
N TRP A 228 -25.91 -2.12 -24.00
CA TRP A 228 -25.54 -3.28 -23.21
C TRP A 228 -24.05 -3.58 -23.31
N LEU A 229 -23.50 -4.09 -22.21
CA LEU A 229 -22.12 -4.55 -22.09
C LEU A 229 -22.14 -6.02 -21.70
N HIS A 230 -21.31 -6.83 -22.35
CA HIS A 230 -21.19 -8.26 -22.10
C HIS A 230 -19.72 -8.64 -21.93
N LEU A 231 -19.30 -8.87 -20.68
CA LEU A 231 -17.98 -9.43 -20.36
C LEU A 231 -18.06 -10.95 -20.47
N GLN A 232 -17.13 -11.53 -21.22
CA GLN A 232 -16.94 -12.95 -21.38
C GLN A 232 -15.47 -13.30 -21.17
N SER A 233 -15.15 -14.07 -20.13
CA SER A 233 -13.82 -14.62 -19.91
C SER A 233 -13.73 -16.13 -20.15
N ASP A 234 -12.51 -16.62 -20.37
CA ASP A 234 -12.20 -18.04 -20.59
C ASP A 234 -11.83 -18.78 -19.27
N ASP A 235 -11.33 -20.02 -19.35
CA ASP A 235 -11.05 -20.85 -18.18
C ASP A 235 -9.70 -20.59 -17.48
N SER A 236 -8.97 -19.54 -17.84
CA SER A 236 -7.72 -19.15 -17.19
C SER A 236 -7.42 -17.65 -17.25
N ILE A 237 -6.44 -17.19 -16.48
CA ILE A 237 -5.80 -15.85 -16.61
C ILE A 237 -6.78 -14.66 -16.49
N GLY A 238 -7.23 -14.36 -15.28
CA GLY A 238 -7.90 -13.08 -14.98
C GLY A 238 -6.94 -11.88 -14.89
N SER A 239 -7.34 -10.74 -15.46
CA SER A 239 -6.67 -9.42 -15.29
C SER A 239 -7.46 -8.52 -14.32
N PRO A 240 -6.92 -7.40 -13.80
CA PRO A 240 -7.63 -6.47 -12.90
C PRO A 240 -9.02 -6.02 -13.38
N GLY A 241 -9.26 -6.03 -14.70
CA GLY A 241 -10.56 -5.78 -15.31
C GLY A 241 -10.75 -4.33 -15.71
N PHE A 242 -11.95 -3.78 -15.53
CA PHE A 242 -12.24 -2.42 -16.00
C PHE A 242 -13.09 -1.61 -15.04
N LYS A 243 -12.94 -0.29 -15.13
CA LYS A 243 -13.80 0.71 -14.51
C LYS A 243 -14.28 1.68 -15.59
N ALA A 244 -15.59 1.70 -15.82
CA ALA A 244 -16.23 2.53 -16.82
C ALA A 244 -17.28 3.46 -16.19
N VAL A 245 -17.44 4.65 -16.76
CA VAL A 245 -18.43 5.64 -16.37
C VAL A 245 -19.36 5.87 -17.55
N TYR A 246 -20.66 5.81 -17.31
CA TYR A 246 -21.68 6.15 -18.31
C TYR A 246 -22.41 7.44 -17.97
N GLN A 247 -22.87 8.16 -18.99
CA GLN A 247 -23.61 9.41 -18.87
C GLN A 247 -24.61 9.57 -20.02
N GLU A 248 -25.79 10.12 -19.75
CA GLU A 248 -26.75 10.53 -20.77
C GLU A 248 -26.30 11.83 -21.46
N ILE A 249 -26.30 11.85 -22.79
CA ILE A 249 -25.99 13.02 -23.61
C ILE A 249 -27.09 13.26 -24.66
N GLU A 250 -27.12 14.48 -25.21
CA GLU A 250 -28.07 14.83 -26.28
C GLU A 250 -27.84 13.98 -27.53
N LYS A 251 -28.92 13.56 -28.17
CA LYS A 251 -28.87 12.75 -29.39
C LYS A 251 -28.24 13.52 -30.55
N GLY A 252 -27.48 12.81 -31.38
CA GLY A 252 -26.78 13.40 -32.53
C GLY A 252 -25.40 13.97 -32.20
N GLY A 253 -24.80 13.56 -31.08
CA GLY A 253 -23.42 13.90 -30.74
C GLY A 253 -22.55 12.68 -30.43
N CYS A 254 -21.23 12.86 -30.57
CA CYS A 254 -20.22 11.83 -30.35
C CYS A 254 -19.55 11.91 -28.96
N GLY A 255 -20.02 12.79 -28.07
CA GLY A 255 -19.39 13.00 -26.76
C GLY A 255 -18.02 13.69 -26.84
N ASP A 256 -17.54 14.21 -25.70
CA ASP A 256 -16.25 14.89 -25.63
C ASP A 256 -15.09 13.87 -25.48
N PRO A 257 -14.17 13.72 -26.46
CA PRO A 257 -13.00 12.84 -26.37
C PRO A 257 -11.95 13.30 -25.36
N GLY A 258 -12.04 14.54 -24.89
CA GLY A 258 -11.08 15.19 -24.02
C GLY A 258 -9.92 15.83 -24.81
N ILE A 259 -8.86 16.16 -24.08
CA ILE A 259 -7.63 16.76 -24.60
C ILE A 259 -6.47 15.81 -24.24
N PRO A 260 -5.55 15.48 -25.16
CA PRO A 260 -4.38 14.69 -24.82
C PRO A 260 -3.44 15.44 -23.87
N SER A 261 -2.76 14.70 -22.99
CA SER A 261 -1.68 15.22 -22.16
C SER A 261 -0.64 15.92 -23.05
N TYR A 262 -0.13 17.07 -22.63
CA TYR A 262 0.80 17.90 -23.41
C TYR A 262 0.28 18.36 -24.78
N GLY A 263 -1.04 18.33 -24.99
CA GLY A 263 -1.69 18.81 -26.21
C GLY A 263 -2.73 19.88 -25.96
N LYS A 264 -3.26 20.41 -27.06
CA LYS A 264 -4.38 21.34 -27.11
C LYS A 264 -5.35 20.91 -28.20
N ARG A 265 -6.63 21.19 -28.00
CA ARG A 265 -7.71 20.93 -28.95
C ARG A 265 -8.34 22.24 -29.41
N THR A 266 -8.59 22.34 -30.70
CA THR A 266 -9.43 23.37 -31.32
C THR A 266 -10.77 22.75 -31.72
N GLY A 267 -11.87 23.42 -31.35
CA GLY A 267 -13.24 22.92 -31.50
C GLY A 267 -13.89 22.57 -30.16
N SER A 268 -15.15 22.94 -29.98
CA SER A 268 -15.90 22.81 -28.72
C SER A 268 -17.31 22.21 -28.88
N SER A 269 -17.70 21.87 -30.11
CA SER A 269 -18.98 21.23 -30.41
C SER A 269 -18.75 19.77 -30.79
N PHE A 270 -19.68 18.90 -30.42
CA PHE A 270 -19.55 17.44 -30.54
C PHE A 270 -20.71 16.82 -31.32
N LEU A 271 -21.39 17.61 -32.15
CA LEU A 271 -22.54 17.18 -32.95
C LEU A 271 -22.07 16.57 -34.27
N HIS A 272 -22.96 15.84 -34.94
CA HIS A 272 -22.67 15.25 -36.25
C HIS A 272 -22.12 16.28 -37.25
N GLY A 273 -20.98 15.96 -37.87
CA GLY A 273 -20.27 16.82 -38.81
C GLY A 273 -19.27 17.77 -38.17
N ASP A 274 -19.31 17.97 -36.84
CA ASP A 274 -18.31 18.77 -36.14
C ASP A 274 -16.94 18.11 -36.19
N THR A 275 -15.91 18.93 -36.23
CA THR A 275 -14.53 18.50 -36.40
C THR A 275 -13.66 19.09 -35.30
N LEU A 276 -12.82 18.25 -34.71
CA LEU A 276 -11.85 18.61 -33.68
C LEU A 276 -10.45 18.50 -34.26
N THR A 277 -9.60 19.50 -34.02
CA THR A 277 -8.20 19.51 -34.43
C THR A 277 -7.28 19.53 -33.23
N PHE A 278 -6.28 18.67 -33.22
CA PHE A 278 -5.32 18.53 -32.12
C PHE A 278 -3.93 19.01 -32.51
N GLU A 279 -3.23 19.59 -31.54
CA GLU A 279 -1.84 20.03 -31.68
C GLU A 279 -1.10 19.76 -30.37
N CYS A 280 0.18 19.39 -30.46
CA CYS A 280 1.01 19.17 -29.28
C CYS A 280 1.77 20.43 -28.86
N GLN A 281 2.18 20.48 -27.60
CA GLN A 281 3.11 21.48 -27.09
C GLN A 281 4.49 21.34 -27.75
N ALA A 282 5.36 22.34 -27.60
CA ALA A 282 6.75 22.26 -28.08
C ALA A 282 7.47 21.06 -27.44
N ALA A 283 8.39 20.44 -28.19
CA ALA A 283 9.07 19.17 -27.85
C ALA A 283 8.20 17.90 -27.89
N PHE A 284 6.90 18.00 -28.19
CA PHE A 284 6.02 16.84 -28.38
C PHE A 284 5.58 16.70 -29.83
N GLU A 285 5.43 15.45 -30.28
CA GLU A 285 4.95 15.07 -31.60
C GLU A 285 3.57 14.40 -31.48
N LEU A 286 2.70 14.69 -32.44
CA LEU A 286 1.35 14.14 -32.48
C LEU A 286 1.36 12.74 -33.10
N VAL A 287 0.93 11.74 -32.35
CA VAL A 287 0.72 10.36 -32.82
C VAL A 287 -0.78 10.11 -32.98
N GLY A 288 -1.20 9.85 -34.21
CA GLY A 288 -2.60 9.64 -34.59
C GLY A 288 -3.13 10.73 -35.52
N GLU A 289 -4.44 10.75 -35.72
CA GLU A 289 -5.07 11.70 -36.64
C GLU A 289 -5.07 13.12 -36.06
N LYS A 290 -4.56 14.08 -36.84
CA LYS A 290 -4.59 15.50 -36.46
C LYS A 290 -6.00 16.04 -36.29
N THR A 291 -6.93 15.47 -37.06
CA THR A 291 -8.30 15.96 -37.15
C THR A 291 -9.27 14.79 -37.12
N ILE A 292 -10.24 14.83 -36.22
CA ILE A 292 -11.33 13.84 -36.14
C ILE A 292 -12.68 14.52 -36.33
N THR A 293 -13.62 13.84 -36.98
CA THR A 293 -14.96 14.35 -37.30
C THR A 293 -16.02 13.45 -36.67
N CYS A 294 -17.05 14.03 -36.06
CA CYS A 294 -18.16 13.29 -35.48
C CYS A 294 -19.06 12.73 -36.59
N GLN A 295 -19.16 11.41 -36.67
CA GLN A 295 -19.88 10.70 -37.73
C GLN A 295 -21.36 10.46 -37.35
N GLN A 296 -22.18 10.09 -38.33
CA GLN A 296 -23.62 9.85 -38.15
C GLN A 296 -23.94 8.65 -37.24
N ASN A 297 -22.96 7.78 -36.98
CA ASN A 297 -23.06 6.62 -36.08
C ASN A 297 -22.69 6.96 -34.61
N ASN A 298 -22.69 8.26 -34.26
CA ASN A 298 -22.28 8.79 -32.95
C ASN A 298 -20.83 8.43 -32.56
N GLN A 299 -19.98 7.99 -33.50
CA GLN A 299 -18.55 7.77 -33.25
C GLN A 299 -17.70 8.85 -33.90
N TRP A 300 -16.53 9.11 -33.31
CA TRP A 300 -15.50 9.90 -33.96
C TRP A 300 -14.87 9.13 -35.10
N SER A 301 -14.43 9.83 -36.16
CA SER A 301 -13.79 9.20 -37.33
C SER A 301 -12.45 8.54 -37.04
N GLY A 302 -11.89 8.79 -35.86
CA GLY A 302 -10.65 8.20 -35.37
C GLY A 302 -10.52 8.42 -33.86
N ASN A 303 -9.53 7.76 -33.28
CA ASN A 303 -9.22 7.80 -31.86
C ASN A 303 -8.64 9.16 -31.46
N LYS A 304 -8.72 9.51 -30.18
CA LYS A 304 -8.03 10.72 -29.69
C LYS A 304 -6.51 10.53 -29.89
N PRO A 305 -5.81 11.45 -30.58
CA PRO A 305 -4.37 11.33 -30.77
C PRO A 305 -3.63 11.54 -29.45
N SER A 306 -2.41 11.03 -29.36
CA SER A 306 -1.52 11.21 -28.21
C SER A 306 -0.36 12.13 -28.55
N CYS A 307 0.12 12.91 -27.58
CA CYS A 307 1.32 13.71 -27.73
C CYS A 307 2.48 13.01 -27.03
N VAL A 308 3.42 12.48 -27.81
CA VAL A 308 4.61 11.79 -27.29
C VAL A 308 5.80 12.73 -27.36
N PHE A 309 6.72 12.61 -26.40
CA PHE A 309 7.94 13.41 -26.44
C PHE A 309 8.72 13.10 -27.72
N SER A 310 9.04 14.12 -28.51
CA SER A 310 9.68 13.93 -29.80
C SER A 310 11.09 13.41 -29.61
N CYS A 311 11.50 12.42 -30.41
CA CYS A 311 12.89 11.93 -30.39
C CYS A 311 13.90 12.98 -30.85
N PHE A 312 13.48 14.04 -31.55
CA PHE A 312 14.38 15.03 -32.12
C PHE A 312 13.91 16.45 -31.79
N PHE A 313 14.64 17.12 -30.90
CA PHE A 313 14.29 18.50 -30.54
C PHE A 313 15.50 19.31 -30.11
N ASN A 314 15.48 20.60 -30.46
CA ASN A 314 16.50 21.57 -30.07
C ASN A 314 15.92 22.49 -29.00
N PHE A 315 16.47 22.38 -27.79
CA PHE A 315 16.15 23.24 -26.67
C PHE A 315 17.02 24.48 -26.70
N THR A 316 16.40 25.67 -26.74
CA THR A 316 17.10 26.96 -26.77
C THR A 316 16.75 27.86 -25.58
N THR A 317 15.87 27.39 -24.70
CA THR A 317 15.49 28.09 -23.47
C THR A 317 16.56 27.87 -22.38
N PRO A 318 16.73 28.79 -21.42
CA PRO A 318 17.75 28.67 -20.35
C PRO A 318 17.45 27.54 -19.36
N SER A 319 16.25 26.97 -19.39
CA SER A 319 15.88 25.81 -18.60
C SER A 319 14.78 25.03 -19.30
N GLY A 320 14.65 23.74 -18.98
CA GLY A 320 13.58 22.90 -19.51
C GLY A 320 13.65 21.47 -19.01
N ILE A 321 12.76 20.63 -19.53
CA ILE A 321 12.62 19.23 -19.16
C ILE A 321 12.76 18.37 -20.43
N ILE A 322 13.50 17.27 -20.31
CA ILE A 322 13.68 16.24 -21.32
C ILE A 322 13.10 14.95 -20.76
N LEU A 323 12.13 14.39 -21.48
CA LEU A 323 11.50 13.13 -21.12
C LEU A 323 11.89 12.07 -22.15
N SER A 324 12.00 10.81 -21.74
CA SER A 324 11.94 9.72 -22.70
C SER A 324 10.56 9.71 -23.37
N PRO A 325 10.46 9.23 -24.62
CA PRO A 325 9.16 9.03 -25.26
C PRO A 325 8.23 8.18 -24.38
N ASN A 326 6.95 8.55 -24.32
CA ASN A 326 5.88 7.96 -23.51
C ASN A 326 5.96 8.11 -21.98
N TYR A 327 7.04 8.67 -21.42
CA TYR A 327 7.17 8.84 -19.97
C TYR A 327 5.92 9.47 -19.32
N PRO A 328 5.39 8.91 -18.20
CA PRO A 328 5.99 7.89 -17.34
C PRO A 328 5.73 6.43 -17.75
N GLU A 329 5.04 6.21 -18.87
CA GLU A 329 4.83 4.87 -19.43
C GLU A 329 6.10 4.37 -20.12
N GLU A 330 6.11 3.08 -20.47
CA GLU A 330 7.26 2.45 -21.09
C GLU A 330 7.63 3.08 -22.45
N TYR A 331 8.92 3.34 -22.65
CA TYR A 331 9.43 3.83 -23.94
C TYR A 331 9.33 2.73 -25.01
N GLY A 332 9.51 3.07 -26.28
CA GLY A 332 9.40 2.09 -27.39
C GLY A 332 10.67 1.25 -27.62
N ASN A 333 10.53 0.14 -28.33
CA ASN A 333 11.67 -0.62 -28.86
C ASN A 333 12.27 0.09 -30.09
N ASN A 334 13.57 -0.13 -30.35
CA ASN A 334 14.34 0.34 -31.51
C ASN A 334 14.35 1.87 -31.65
N MET A 335 14.33 2.59 -30.54
CA MET A 335 14.36 4.05 -30.56
C MET A 335 15.76 4.55 -30.85
N ASN A 336 15.82 5.67 -31.54
CA ASN A 336 17.05 6.44 -31.74
C ASN A 336 16.67 7.92 -31.63
N CYS A 337 16.72 8.44 -30.41
CA CYS A 337 16.40 9.82 -30.12
C CYS A 337 17.66 10.64 -29.91
N VAL A 338 17.66 11.88 -30.41
CA VAL A 338 18.74 12.84 -30.23
C VAL A 338 18.15 14.21 -29.86
N TRP A 339 18.54 14.71 -28.69
CA TRP A 339 18.17 16.04 -28.21
C TRP A 339 19.40 16.93 -28.08
N LEU A 340 19.26 18.19 -28.51
CA LEU A 340 20.30 19.20 -28.37
C LEU A 340 19.83 20.31 -27.44
N ILE A 341 20.61 20.62 -26.42
CA ILE A 341 20.44 21.81 -25.59
C ILE A 341 21.46 22.84 -26.07
N ILE A 342 21.00 23.99 -26.51
CA ILE A 342 21.79 25.08 -27.09
C ILE A 342 21.58 26.32 -26.22
N SER A 343 22.61 26.69 -25.47
CA SER A 343 22.62 27.88 -24.61
C SER A 343 23.46 29.01 -25.22
N GLU A 344 23.43 30.19 -24.60
CA GLU A 344 24.24 31.33 -25.06
C GLU A 344 25.76 31.02 -24.95
N PRO A 345 26.59 31.42 -25.93
CA PRO A 345 28.04 31.25 -25.83
C PRO A 345 28.61 31.87 -24.55
N GLY A 346 29.42 31.10 -23.81
CA GLY A 346 29.92 31.50 -22.49
C GLY A 346 29.02 31.04 -21.32
N SER A 347 27.93 30.33 -21.61
CA SER A 347 27.15 29.58 -20.64
C SER A 347 27.54 28.11 -20.64
N ARG A 348 27.17 27.42 -19.56
CA ARG A 348 27.26 25.98 -19.36
C ARG A 348 25.88 25.43 -19.01
N ILE A 349 25.71 24.13 -19.13
CA ILE A 349 24.44 23.42 -18.99
C ILE A 349 24.58 22.40 -17.86
N HIS A 350 23.64 22.44 -16.93
CA HIS A 350 23.54 21.53 -15.81
C HIS A 350 22.34 20.61 -16.02
N LEU A 351 22.55 19.30 -15.92
CA LEU A 351 21.53 18.26 -16.03
C LEU A 351 21.25 17.63 -14.67
N ILE A 352 19.98 17.55 -14.32
CA ILE A 352 19.47 16.95 -13.09
C ILE A 352 18.55 15.79 -13.49
N PHE A 353 18.92 14.57 -13.11
CA PHE A 353 18.12 13.37 -13.34
C PHE A 353 17.11 13.24 -12.19
N ASN A 354 15.82 13.29 -12.51
CA ASN A 354 14.73 13.18 -11.54
C ASN A 354 14.20 11.75 -11.40
N ASP A 355 14.22 11.00 -12.51
CA ASP A 355 13.80 9.60 -12.60
C ASP A 355 14.59 8.93 -13.73
N PHE A 356 14.90 7.64 -13.56
CA PHE A 356 15.69 6.88 -14.52
C PHE A 356 15.40 5.38 -14.38
N ASP A 357 14.90 4.78 -15.45
CA ASP A 357 14.52 3.38 -15.54
C ASP A 357 14.64 2.93 -17.01
N VAL A 358 15.86 2.55 -17.37
CA VAL A 358 16.25 2.13 -18.72
C VAL A 358 16.76 0.70 -18.66
N GLU A 359 16.47 -0.12 -19.67
CA GLU A 359 16.89 -1.53 -19.65
C GLU A 359 18.41 -1.65 -19.40
N PRO A 360 18.83 -2.39 -18.36
CA PRO A 360 20.24 -2.55 -18.06
C PRO A 360 20.96 -3.33 -19.17
N GLN A 361 22.14 -2.86 -19.59
CA GLN A 361 23.05 -3.50 -20.57
C GLN A 361 22.62 -3.50 -22.05
N PHE A 362 21.41 -3.08 -22.39
CA PHE A 362 20.93 -3.10 -23.78
C PHE A 362 20.50 -1.72 -24.26
N ASP A 363 19.90 -0.94 -23.38
CA ASP A 363 19.45 0.41 -23.67
C ASP A 363 20.30 1.46 -22.96
N TYR A 364 20.58 2.56 -23.65
CA TYR A 364 21.54 3.54 -23.15
C TYR A 364 21.13 4.97 -23.46
N LEU A 365 21.24 5.83 -22.43
CA LEU A 365 21.28 7.27 -22.59
C LEU A 365 22.74 7.74 -22.53
N THR A 366 23.23 8.32 -23.61
CA THR A 366 24.57 8.91 -23.68
C THR A 366 24.49 10.43 -23.71
N VAL A 367 25.25 11.09 -22.84
CA VAL A 367 25.33 12.55 -22.75
C VAL A 367 26.71 13.01 -23.18
N LYS A 368 26.78 13.97 -24.10
CA LYS A 368 28.02 14.51 -24.68
C LYS A 368 27.99 16.03 -24.71
N ASP A 369 29.15 16.65 -24.52
CA ASP A 369 29.33 18.05 -24.89
C ASP A 369 29.48 18.12 -26.42
N ASP A 370 28.54 18.78 -27.10
CA ASP A 370 28.60 18.93 -28.57
C ASP A 370 29.33 20.24 -28.91
N GLY A 371 30.19 20.22 -29.94
CA GLY A 371 31.01 21.39 -30.32
C GLY A 371 32.51 21.30 -29.98
N ILE A 372 32.98 20.21 -29.37
CA ILE A 372 34.41 19.87 -29.25
C ILE A 372 34.59 18.41 -29.70
N SER A 373 35.05 18.19 -30.93
CA SER A 373 35.35 16.84 -31.43
C SER A 373 36.46 16.19 -30.59
N ASP A 374 36.33 14.87 -30.31
CA ASP A 374 37.24 14.00 -29.53
C ASP A 374 37.15 14.02 -27.99
N LEU A 375 36.17 14.70 -27.37
CA LEU A 375 35.93 14.51 -25.94
C LEU A 375 35.13 13.22 -25.65
N PRO A 376 35.49 12.47 -24.58
CA PRO A 376 34.66 11.36 -24.13
C PRO A 376 33.27 11.87 -23.69
N PRO A 377 32.23 11.01 -23.74
CA PRO A 377 30.92 11.37 -23.23
C PRO A 377 31.01 11.75 -21.74
N LEU A 378 30.18 12.71 -21.33
CA LEU A 378 30.02 13.08 -19.92
C LEU A 378 29.49 11.88 -19.10
N GLY A 379 28.68 11.03 -19.73
CA GLY A 379 28.25 9.76 -19.17
C GLY A 379 27.43 8.93 -20.15
N THR A 380 27.39 7.62 -19.89
CA THR A 380 26.52 6.66 -20.55
C THR A 380 25.80 5.87 -19.45
N PHE A 381 24.47 5.90 -19.45
CA PHE A 381 23.63 5.42 -18.35
C PHE A 381 22.64 4.35 -18.84
N SER A 382 22.43 3.34 -18.00
CA SER A 382 21.48 2.22 -18.18
C SER A 382 21.07 1.68 -16.80
N GLY A 383 19.98 0.93 -16.70
CA GLY A 383 19.44 0.42 -15.43
C GLY A 383 18.46 1.38 -14.77
N ASN A 384 18.17 1.15 -13.49
CA ASN A 384 17.18 1.89 -12.70
C ASN A 384 17.77 2.76 -11.58
N GLU A 385 19.10 2.89 -11.51
CA GLU A 385 19.76 3.81 -10.59
C GLU A 385 19.77 5.21 -11.19
N VAL A 386 19.23 6.19 -10.46
CA VAL A 386 19.21 7.59 -10.90
C VAL A 386 20.64 8.14 -10.98
N PRO A 387 21.10 8.60 -12.16
CA PRO A 387 22.44 9.13 -12.31
C PRO A 387 22.70 10.38 -11.47
N SER A 388 23.97 10.59 -11.10
CA SER A 388 24.39 11.86 -10.50
C SER A 388 24.22 13.03 -11.49
N GLN A 389 23.99 14.22 -10.96
CA GLN A 389 23.89 15.44 -11.76
C GLN A 389 25.17 15.67 -12.60
N LEU A 390 25.01 16.22 -13.79
CA LEU A 390 26.11 16.47 -14.74
C LEU A 390 26.18 17.94 -15.11
N ALA A 391 27.40 18.47 -15.22
CA ALA A 391 27.65 19.83 -15.70
C ALA A 391 28.51 19.77 -16.97
N SER A 392 28.05 20.40 -18.04
CA SER A 392 28.79 20.54 -19.29
C SER A 392 30.04 21.39 -19.12
N SER A 393 30.98 21.24 -20.05
CA SER A 393 32.09 22.19 -20.23
C SER A 393 31.74 23.31 -21.23
N GLY A 394 30.80 23.04 -22.14
CA GLY A 394 30.40 23.95 -23.22
C GLY A 394 28.94 24.43 -23.13
N HIS A 395 28.57 25.24 -24.12
CA HIS A 395 27.23 25.83 -24.26
C HIS A 395 26.25 24.96 -25.07
N ILE A 396 26.70 23.79 -25.56
CA ILE A 396 25.87 22.83 -26.29
C ILE A 396 26.05 21.43 -25.69
N VAL A 397 24.94 20.78 -25.36
CA VAL A 397 24.91 19.39 -24.87
C VAL A 397 24.03 18.56 -25.79
N ARG A 398 24.51 17.36 -26.14
CA ARG A 398 23.80 16.38 -26.94
C ARG A 398 23.48 15.15 -26.10
N LEU A 399 22.20 14.80 -26.05
CA LEU A 399 21.68 13.60 -25.41
C LEU A 399 21.25 12.63 -26.50
N GLU A 400 21.75 11.40 -26.46
CA GLU A 400 21.42 10.33 -27.40
C GLU A 400 20.83 9.15 -26.64
N PHE A 401 19.57 8.82 -26.90
CA PHE A 401 18.90 7.66 -26.33
C PHE A 401 18.68 6.60 -27.40
N GLN A 402 19.16 5.39 -27.13
CA GLN A 402 19.02 4.23 -28.01
C GLN A 402 18.41 3.07 -27.23
N SER A 403 17.36 2.47 -27.79
CA SER A 403 16.78 1.23 -27.29
C SER A 403 16.89 0.09 -28.29
N ASP A 404 16.95 -1.13 -27.77
CA ASP A 404 17.03 -2.37 -28.53
C ASP A 404 15.63 -2.86 -28.96
N HIS A 405 15.55 -4.06 -29.53
CA HIS A 405 14.31 -4.62 -30.08
C HIS A 405 13.27 -5.14 -29.07
N SER A 406 13.57 -5.20 -27.77
CA SER A 406 12.74 -5.84 -26.75
C SER A 406 12.97 -5.24 -25.36
N THR A 407 12.05 -5.47 -24.41
CA THR A 407 12.18 -5.03 -23.01
C THR A 407 12.29 -3.52 -22.85
N THR A 408 11.33 -2.94 -22.15
CA THR A 408 11.23 -1.49 -22.01
C THR A 408 11.08 -1.14 -20.53
N GLY A 409 11.66 0.00 -20.14
CA GLY A 409 11.45 0.59 -18.81
C GLY A 409 10.60 1.85 -18.90
N ARG A 410 10.29 2.46 -17.75
CA ARG A 410 9.54 3.74 -17.71
C ARG A 410 10.30 4.89 -18.37
N GLY A 411 11.61 4.75 -18.52
CA GLY A 411 12.50 5.72 -19.14
C GLY A 411 12.99 6.78 -18.17
N PHE A 412 13.08 8.04 -18.56
CA PHE A 412 13.75 9.07 -17.76
C PHE A 412 13.07 10.44 -17.81
N ASN A 413 13.30 11.20 -16.74
CA ASN A 413 12.92 12.60 -16.60
C ASN A 413 14.14 13.42 -16.18
N ILE A 414 14.59 14.31 -17.05
CA ILE A 414 15.79 15.12 -16.87
C ILE A 414 15.41 16.59 -16.92
N THR A 415 15.77 17.35 -15.89
CA THR A 415 15.69 18.81 -15.91
C THR A 415 17.04 19.39 -16.28
N TYR A 416 17.07 20.40 -17.15
CA TYR A 416 18.29 21.14 -17.45
C TYR A 416 18.15 22.62 -17.10
N THR A 417 19.28 23.23 -16.74
CA THR A 417 19.41 24.67 -16.49
C THR A 417 20.73 25.18 -17.04
N THR A 418 20.77 26.45 -17.44
CA THR A 418 22.00 27.11 -17.93
C THR A 418 22.59 28.02 -16.85
N PHE A 419 23.91 28.03 -16.73
CA PHE A 419 24.65 28.83 -15.74
C PHE A 419 25.92 29.44 -16.37
N GLY A 420 26.52 30.44 -15.74
CA GLY A 420 27.67 31.15 -16.29
C GLY A 420 28.95 30.29 -16.34
N GLN A 421 29.86 30.58 -17.28
CA GLN A 421 31.16 29.89 -17.37
C GLN A 421 32.00 30.00 -16.08
N ASN A 422 31.89 31.12 -15.35
CA ASN A 422 32.59 31.39 -14.09
C ASN A 422 31.80 31.00 -12.83
N GLU A 423 30.74 30.21 -13.01
CA GLU A 423 29.88 29.73 -11.94
C GLU A 423 29.99 28.20 -11.84
N CYS A 424 29.85 27.69 -10.62
CA CYS A 424 29.57 26.29 -10.39
C CYS A 424 28.07 26.03 -10.53
N HIS A 425 27.69 24.83 -10.95
CA HIS A 425 26.29 24.41 -10.96
C HIS A 425 25.70 24.47 -9.55
N ASP A 426 24.38 24.64 -9.42
CA ASP A 426 23.72 24.53 -8.11
C ASP A 426 23.97 23.12 -7.55
N PRO A 427 24.69 22.96 -6.42
CA PRO A 427 25.02 21.64 -5.87
C PRO A 427 23.80 20.92 -5.28
N GLY A 428 22.64 21.61 -5.19
CA GLY A 428 21.44 21.11 -4.55
C GLY A 428 21.48 21.23 -3.02
N ILE A 429 20.51 20.58 -2.39
CA ILE A 429 20.39 20.46 -0.94
C ILE A 429 20.42 18.96 -0.61
N PRO A 430 21.27 18.51 0.34
CA PRO A 430 21.30 17.12 0.73
C PRO A 430 19.94 16.68 1.31
N ILE A 431 19.52 15.46 1.00
CA ILE A 431 18.36 14.85 1.65
C ILE A 431 18.63 14.79 3.15
N ASN A 432 17.64 15.15 3.97
CA ASN A 432 17.75 15.26 5.43
C ASN A 432 18.86 16.22 5.89
N GLY A 433 19.02 17.34 5.17
CA GLY A 433 19.93 18.40 5.55
C GLY A 433 19.56 19.74 4.91
N ARG A 434 20.38 20.73 5.24
CA ARG A 434 20.20 22.13 4.85
C ARG A 434 21.50 22.68 4.24
N ARG A 435 21.35 23.56 3.26
CA ARG A 435 22.43 24.36 2.68
C ARG A 435 22.36 25.79 3.16
N PHE A 436 23.51 26.36 3.48
CA PHE A 436 23.70 27.78 3.75
C PHE A 436 24.57 28.41 2.66
N GLY A 437 24.08 29.50 2.09
CA GLY A 437 24.67 30.16 0.93
C GLY A 437 23.98 29.79 -0.39
N ASP A 438 23.95 30.77 -1.28
CA ASP A 438 23.27 30.76 -2.58
C ASP A 438 24.14 31.37 -3.70
N ARG A 439 25.39 31.71 -3.39
CA ARG A 439 26.36 32.27 -4.34
C ARG A 439 27.25 31.17 -4.90
N PHE A 440 27.21 30.98 -6.21
CA PHE A 440 27.96 29.90 -6.90
C PHE A 440 29.09 30.43 -7.80
N LEU A 441 29.38 31.73 -7.72
CA LEU A 441 30.50 32.34 -8.45
C LEU A 441 31.83 31.74 -7.98
N LEU A 442 32.80 31.64 -8.89
CA LEU A 442 34.17 31.23 -8.59
C LEU A 442 34.73 31.92 -7.33
N GLY A 443 35.24 31.12 -6.39
CA GLY A 443 35.74 31.54 -5.09
C GLY A 443 34.70 31.60 -3.97
N SER A 444 33.40 31.44 -4.28
CA SER A 444 32.34 31.37 -3.26
C SER A 444 32.30 29.99 -2.61
N SER A 445 31.91 29.94 -1.34
CA SER A 445 31.71 28.70 -0.61
C SER A 445 30.28 28.58 -0.13
N VAL A 446 29.74 27.36 -0.16
CA VAL A 446 28.49 27.00 0.50
C VAL A 446 28.79 25.98 1.59
N SER A 447 27.98 25.98 2.65
CA SER A 447 28.10 25.03 3.75
C SER A 447 26.82 24.25 3.96
N PHE A 448 26.94 23.05 4.49
CA PHE A 448 25.85 22.11 4.68
C PHE A 448 25.79 21.66 6.14
N HIS A 449 24.57 21.37 6.58
CA HIS A 449 24.31 20.82 7.90
C HIS A 449 23.25 19.74 7.78
N CYS A 450 23.49 18.56 8.34
CA CYS A 450 22.47 17.52 8.41
C CYS A 450 21.38 17.91 9.42
N ASP A 451 20.15 17.51 9.18
CA ASP A 451 19.05 17.74 10.11
C ASP A 451 19.22 16.90 11.38
N ASP A 452 18.49 17.25 12.44
CA ASP A 452 18.58 16.56 13.73
C ASP A 452 18.31 15.05 13.59
N GLY A 453 19.16 14.23 14.19
CA GLY A 453 19.11 12.77 14.07
C GLY A 453 19.88 12.20 12.87
N PHE A 454 20.43 13.04 11.98
CA PHE A 454 21.26 12.62 10.86
C PHE A 454 22.72 13.07 11.04
N VAL A 455 23.65 12.25 10.55
CA VAL A 455 25.07 12.57 10.52
C VAL A 455 25.61 12.51 9.09
N LYS A 456 26.65 13.31 8.83
CA LYS A 456 27.38 13.27 7.57
C LYS A 456 28.17 11.97 7.48
N THR A 457 27.87 11.13 6.49
CA THR A 457 28.63 9.89 6.23
C THR A 457 29.65 10.05 5.10
N HIS A 458 29.37 10.91 4.13
CA HIS A 458 30.22 11.17 2.96
C HIS A 458 30.20 12.66 2.58
N GLY A 459 31.12 13.09 1.71
CA GLY A 459 31.20 14.47 1.22
C GLY A 459 31.76 15.47 2.24
N SER A 460 31.62 16.76 1.95
CA SER A 460 32.17 17.85 2.77
C SER A 460 31.09 18.71 3.43
N GLU A 461 31.36 19.22 4.63
CA GLU A 461 30.49 20.22 5.31
C GLU A 461 30.53 21.59 4.63
N SER A 462 31.56 21.86 3.85
CA SER A 462 31.62 23.04 3.00
C SER A 462 32.36 22.73 1.70
N ILE A 463 31.82 23.25 0.61
CA ILE A 463 32.41 23.14 -0.72
C ILE A 463 32.63 24.55 -1.26
N THR A 464 33.74 24.73 -1.97
CA THR A 464 34.13 26.01 -2.57
C THR A 464 34.19 25.87 -4.08
N CYS A 465 33.65 26.85 -4.79
CA CYS A 465 33.71 26.87 -6.24
C CYS A 465 35.13 27.25 -6.65
N ILE A 466 35.85 26.35 -7.32
CA ILE A 466 37.27 26.49 -7.64
C ILE A 466 37.54 26.25 -9.11
N MET A 467 38.69 26.73 -9.58
CA MET A 467 39.24 26.34 -10.88
C MET A 467 40.09 25.08 -10.68
N GLN A 468 39.70 23.99 -11.35
CA GLN A 468 40.48 22.74 -11.38
C GLN A 468 40.63 22.29 -12.83
N ASP A 469 41.88 22.11 -13.27
CA ASP A 469 42.22 21.67 -14.64
C ASP A 469 41.56 22.50 -15.76
N GLY A 470 41.44 23.82 -15.53
CA GLY A 470 40.83 24.76 -16.49
C GLY A 470 39.30 24.85 -16.44
N ASN A 471 38.64 24.03 -15.62
CA ASN A 471 37.19 24.02 -15.45
C ASN A 471 36.77 24.57 -14.08
N VAL A 472 35.62 25.25 -14.04
CA VAL A 472 35.00 25.73 -12.79
C VAL A 472 34.17 24.59 -12.19
N VAL A 473 34.59 24.07 -11.03
CA VAL A 473 33.96 22.92 -10.36
C VAL A 473 33.92 23.12 -8.84
N TRP A 474 33.04 22.37 -8.17
CA TRP A 474 33.04 22.31 -6.72
C TRP A 474 34.25 21.55 -6.19
N SER A 475 34.85 22.05 -5.11
CA SER A 475 36.05 21.46 -4.50
C SER A 475 35.83 20.07 -3.89
N SER A 476 34.58 19.68 -3.64
CA SER A 476 34.19 18.38 -3.11
C SER A 476 32.71 18.12 -3.40
N THR A 477 32.21 16.94 -3.03
CA THR A 477 30.80 16.55 -3.21
C THR A 477 29.93 17.01 -2.03
N VAL A 478 28.63 17.19 -2.31
CA VAL A 478 27.60 17.47 -1.30
C VAL A 478 27.53 16.31 -0.30
N PRO A 479 27.34 16.59 1.00
CA PRO A 479 27.36 15.55 2.01
C PRO A 479 26.14 14.65 1.94
N ARG A 480 26.32 13.38 2.30
CA ARG A 480 25.22 12.43 2.49
C ARG A 480 24.85 12.38 3.97
N CYS A 481 23.61 12.72 4.30
CA CYS A 481 23.10 12.77 5.66
C CYS A 481 22.26 11.51 5.94
N GLU A 482 22.75 10.65 6.84
CA GLU A 482 22.10 9.38 7.16
C GLU A 482 21.93 9.23 8.68
N ALA A 483 20.87 8.53 9.09
CA ALA A 483 20.66 8.19 10.48
C ALA A 483 21.76 7.20 10.94
N PRO A 484 22.54 7.53 11.98
CA PRO A 484 23.63 6.68 12.45
C PRO A 484 23.11 5.44 13.17
N CYS A 485 23.88 4.34 13.11
CA CYS A 485 23.65 3.17 13.96
C CYS A 485 24.41 3.36 15.28
N GLY A 486 23.78 4.07 16.23
CA GLY A 486 24.35 4.33 17.55
C GLY A 486 25.13 5.65 17.68
N GLY A 487 25.62 5.92 18.90
CA GLY A 487 26.44 7.08 19.22
C GLY A 487 26.36 7.56 20.67
N HIS A 488 27.28 8.43 21.07
CA HIS A 488 27.29 9.08 22.38
C HIS A 488 26.72 10.51 22.26
N LEU A 489 25.56 10.75 22.85
CA LEU A 489 24.75 11.95 22.69
C LEU A 489 24.83 12.80 23.96
N THR A 490 25.44 13.98 23.87
CA THR A 490 25.71 14.88 25.02
C THR A 490 24.95 16.21 24.94
N ALA A 491 24.18 16.43 23.87
CA ALA A 491 23.35 17.62 23.74
C ALA A 491 22.21 17.61 24.77
N SER A 492 21.69 18.78 25.15
CA SER A 492 20.57 18.85 26.09
C SER A 492 19.26 18.31 25.51
N SER A 493 19.16 18.19 24.19
CA SER A 493 18.03 17.62 23.47
C SER A 493 18.45 17.17 22.08
N GLY A 494 17.70 16.26 21.47
CA GLY A 494 17.94 15.83 20.09
C GLY A 494 16.97 14.75 19.62
N VAL A 495 17.30 14.14 18.48
CA VAL A 495 16.50 13.10 17.81
C VAL A 495 17.32 11.84 17.61
N ILE A 496 16.71 10.68 17.78
CA ILE A 496 17.26 9.36 17.47
C ILE A 496 16.36 8.69 16.43
N LEU A 497 16.97 8.24 15.34
CA LEU A 497 16.33 7.60 14.20
C LEU A 497 17.05 6.28 13.88
N PRO A 498 16.35 5.25 13.37
CA PRO A 498 16.98 4.03 12.90
C PRO A 498 17.68 4.24 11.54
N PRO A 499 18.76 3.51 11.25
CA PRO A 499 19.42 3.55 9.94
C PRO A 499 18.46 3.17 8.80
N GLY A 500 18.22 4.09 7.87
CA GLY A 500 17.29 3.90 6.74
C GLY A 500 16.09 4.86 6.74
N TRP A 501 15.85 5.57 7.85
CA TRP A 501 14.79 6.56 7.97
C TRP A 501 14.85 7.65 6.86
N PRO A 502 13.70 8.09 6.30
CA PRO A 502 12.30 7.74 6.64
C PRO A 502 11.77 6.47 5.96
N GLY A 503 12.62 5.76 5.22
CA GLY A 503 12.30 4.45 4.66
C GLY A 503 12.32 3.36 5.73
N TYR A 504 12.38 2.11 5.28
CA TYR A 504 12.52 0.98 6.21
C TYR A 504 13.93 0.92 6.78
N TYR A 505 14.04 0.51 8.06
CA TYR A 505 15.34 0.24 8.64
C TYR A 505 16.03 -0.94 7.94
N LYS A 506 17.33 -1.10 8.17
CA LYS A 506 18.10 -2.23 7.61
C LYS A 506 17.93 -3.48 8.48
N ASP A 507 18.09 -4.64 7.85
CA ASP A 507 18.16 -5.92 8.55
C ASP A 507 19.52 -6.07 9.28
N SER A 508 19.57 -6.92 10.30
CA SER A 508 20.76 -7.33 11.06
C SER A 508 21.52 -6.18 11.73
N LEU A 509 20.78 -5.21 12.25
CA LEU A 509 21.31 -4.08 13.00
C LEU A 509 21.59 -4.48 14.45
N ASN A 510 22.61 -3.82 15.02
CA ASN A 510 22.91 -3.82 16.46
C ASN A 510 23.41 -2.40 16.80
N CYS A 511 22.47 -1.48 17.01
CA CYS A 511 22.75 -0.06 17.19
C CYS A 511 22.64 0.33 18.65
N GLU A 512 23.64 1.05 19.15
CA GLU A 512 23.78 1.41 20.57
C GLU A 512 23.88 2.92 20.76
N TRP A 513 22.93 3.53 21.47
CA TRP A 513 22.97 4.94 21.83
C TRP A 513 23.14 5.10 23.33
N VAL A 514 24.05 6.01 23.71
CA VAL A 514 24.21 6.46 25.10
C VAL A 514 23.89 7.94 25.14
N ILE A 515 22.85 8.30 25.88
CA ILE A 515 22.51 9.70 26.14
C ILE A 515 23.12 10.09 27.49
N GLU A 516 23.88 11.18 27.51
CA GLU A 516 24.50 11.75 28.70
C GLU A 516 23.99 13.17 28.93
N ALA A 517 23.27 13.36 30.04
CA ALA A 517 22.87 14.66 30.54
C ALA A 517 23.87 15.20 31.56
N ARG A 518 23.75 16.49 31.87
CA ARG A 518 24.53 17.12 32.95
C ARG A 518 24.20 16.45 34.29
N PRO A 519 25.17 16.34 35.22
CA PRO A 519 24.90 15.84 36.56
C PRO A 519 23.72 16.56 37.23
N GLY A 520 22.81 15.80 37.85
CA GLY A 520 21.58 16.31 38.47
C GLY A 520 20.41 16.54 37.51
N HIS A 521 20.57 16.23 36.22
CA HIS A 521 19.47 16.17 35.25
C HIS A 521 19.17 14.72 34.90
N SER A 522 17.89 14.42 34.72
CA SER A 522 17.40 13.19 34.12
C SER A 522 17.24 13.37 32.61
N ILE A 523 17.14 12.25 31.89
CA ILE A 523 16.89 12.22 30.45
C ILE A 523 15.47 11.73 30.25
N LYS A 524 14.66 12.52 29.55
CA LYS A 524 13.34 12.12 29.08
C LYS A 524 13.43 11.81 27.59
N ILE A 525 12.93 10.64 27.19
CA ILE A 525 12.73 10.28 25.78
C ILE A 525 11.23 10.21 25.48
N THR A 526 10.82 10.65 24.30
CA THR A 526 9.43 10.65 23.82
C THR A 526 9.38 9.92 22.49
N PHE A 527 8.40 9.03 22.33
CA PHE A 527 8.21 8.25 21.12
C PHE A 527 7.15 8.93 20.25
N ASP A 528 7.59 9.65 19.23
CA ASP A 528 6.68 10.29 18.27
C ASP A 528 6.18 9.29 17.21
N ARG A 529 7.03 8.30 16.90
CA ARG A 529 6.74 7.15 16.05
C ARG A 529 7.43 5.92 16.59
N PHE A 530 6.76 4.77 16.53
CA PHE A 530 7.34 3.47 16.85
C PHE A 530 6.60 2.38 16.08
N GLN A 531 7.32 1.68 15.20
CA GLN A 531 6.84 0.54 14.44
C GLN A 531 8.01 -0.34 14.01
N THR A 532 8.16 -1.49 14.65
CA THR A 532 9.20 -2.50 14.44
C THR A 532 8.56 -3.87 14.21
N GLU A 533 9.33 -4.90 13.85
CA GLU A 533 8.79 -6.25 13.76
C GLU A 533 8.45 -6.80 15.16
N VAL A 534 7.20 -7.26 15.32
CA VAL A 534 6.70 -7.86 16.55
C VAL A 534 7.51 -9.12 16.91
N ASN A 535 8.11 -9.14 18.10
CA ASN A 535 8.91 -10.23 18.70
C ASN A 535 10.29 -10.52 18.07
N TYR A 536 10.71 -9.80 17.02
CA TYR A 536 11.98 -10.08 16.33
C TYR A 536 12.92 -8.88 16.35
N ASP A 537 12.36 -7.67 16.18
CA ASP A 537 13.13 -6.43 16.21
C ASP A 537 12.79 -5.66 17.49
N THR A 538 13.80 -5.46 18.33
CA THR A 538 13.60 -4.98 19.71
C THR A 538 14.40 -3.72 19.97
N LEU A 539 13.75 -2.75 20.62
CA LEU A 539 14.39 -1.60 21.22
C LEU A 539 14.38 -1.77 22.75
N GLU A 540 15.56 -2.01 23.31
CA GLU A 540 15.78 -2.00 24.75
C GLU A 540 16.15 -0.60 25.24
N VAL A 541 15.55 -0.16 26.34
CA VAL A 541 15.87 1.09 27.02
C VAL A 541 16.29 0.79 28.46
N ARG A 542 17.45 1.28 28.88
CA ARG A 542 18.08 0.99 30.16
C ARG A 542 18.46 2.26 30.91
N ASP A 543 18.32 2.22 32.23
CA ASP A 543 18.58 3.34 33.13
C ASP A 543 20.03 3.36 33.60
N GLY A 544 20.91 3.93 32.77
CA GLY A 544 22.36 3.99 33.02
C GLY A 544 23.17 4.03 31.74
N PRO A 545 24.51 4.00 31.82
CA PRO A 545 25.40 4.23 30.68
C PRO A 545 25.70 2.97 29.84
N ALA A 546 25.26 1.77 30.25
CA ALA A 546 25.70 0.51 29.65
C ALA A 546 24.58 -0.56 29.56
N ASN A 547 24.81 -1.60 28.76
CA ASN A 547 23.90 -2.74 28.62
C ASN A 547 23.65 -3.51 29.93
N SER A 548 24.59 -3.47 30.89
CA SER A 548 24.41 -4.05 32.22
C SER A 548 23.53 -3.23 33.15
N SER A 549 23.08 -2.04 32.73
CA SER A 549 22.24 -1.16 33.55
C SER A 549 20.82 -1.71 33.68
N PRO A 550 20.08 -1.34 34.74
CA PRO A 550 18.70 -1.76 34.94
C PRO A 550 17.82 -1.51 33.70
N LEU A 551 17.04 -2.52 33.31
CA LEU A 551 16.12 -2.42 32.18
C LEU A 551 14.91 -1.56 32.58
N ILE A 552 14.63 -0.52 31.80
CA ILE A 552 13.38 0.26 31.91
C ILE A 552 12.28 -0.48 31.15
N GLY A 553 12.57 -0.92 29.92
CA GLY A 553 11.66 -1.70 29.11
C GLY A 553 12.27 -2.18 27.80
N GLU A 554 11.60 -3.15 27.20
CA GLU A 554 11.90 -3.70 25.89
C GLU A 554 10.65 -3.55 25.02
N TYR A 555 10.80 -2.96 23.84
CA TYR A 555 9.69 -2.57 22.97
C TYR A 555 9.85 -3.18 21.58
N HIS A 556 8.75 -3.66 21.02
CA HIS A 556 8.67 -4.18 19.66
C HIS A 556 7.26 -3.97 19.09
N GLY A 557 7.07 -4.19 17.79
CA GLY A 557 5.80 -3.90 17.15
C GLY A 557 5.52 -2.40 17.13
N THR A 558 4.30 -2.00 17.44
CA THR A 558 3.85 -0.59 17.46
C THR A 558 3.64 -0.03 18.86
N GLN A 559 3.80 -0.87 19.89
CA GLN A 559 3.48 -0.51 21.26
C GLN A 559 4.75 -0.04 21.97
N ALA A 560 4.87 1.28 22.11
CA ALA A 560 5.85 1.94 22.97
C ALA A 560 5.14 3.01 23.82
N PRO A 561 5.57 3.22 25.08
CA PRO A 561 5.00 4.24 25.94
C PRO A 561 5.19 5.62 25.32
N GLN A 562 4.34 6.58 25.69
CA GLN A 562 4.44 7.94 25.15
C GLN A 562 5.82 8.56 25.42
N PHE A 563 6.34 8.37 26.64
CA PHE A 563 7.66 8.83 27.04
C PHE A 563 8.24 7.92 28.13
N LEU A 564 9.57 7.99 28.32
CA LEU A 564 10.32 7.36 29.40
C LEU A 564 11.28 8.39 30.01
N ILE A 565 11.64 8.21 31.28
CA ILE A 565 12.58 9.10 31.97
C ILE A 565 13.60 8.27 32.76
N SER A 566 14.89 8.61 32.69
CA SER A 566 15.95 7.99 33.49
C SER A 566 15.96 8.51 34.93
N THR A 567 16.42 7.69 35.88
CA THR A 567 16.63 8.15 37.27
C THR A 567 17.97 8.86 37.43
N GLY A 568 18.94 8.57 36.56
CA GLY A 568 20.25 9.22 36.51
C GLY A 568 20.42 10.15 35.32
N ASN A 569 21.66 10.61 35.13
CA ASN A 569 22.06 11.45 34.00
C ASN A 569 22.51 10.65 32.77
N TYR A 570 22.24 9.33 32.74
CA TYR A 570 22.52 8.46 31.60
C TYR A 570 21.30 7.63 31.22
N MET A 571 21.12 7.42 29.93
CA MET A 571 20.15 6.47 29.38
C MET A 571 20.80 5.72 28.22
N TYR A 572 20.68 4.40 28.23
CA TYR A 572 21.24 3.51 27.21
C TYR A 572 20.12 2.90 26.38
N LEU A 573 20.24 2.95 25.06
CA LEU A 573 19.31 2.36 24.11
C LEU A 573 20.04 1.35 23.22
N LEU A 574 19.46 0.17 23.05
CA LEU A 574 19.95 -0.87 22.15
C LEU A 574 18.85 -1.27 21.19
N PHE A 575 19.07 -1.09 19.89
CA PHE A 575 18.17 -1.55 18.85
C PHE A 575 18.79 -2.70 18.08
N THR A 576 18.13 -3.85 18.08
CA THR A 576 18.56 -5.06 17.37
C THR A 576 17.51 -5.51 16.37
N THR A 577 17.94 -5.89 15.16
CA THR A 577 17.04 -6.42 14.13
C THR A 577 17.49 -7.79 13.62
N ASP A 578 16.54 -8.60 13.15
CA ASP A 578 16.82 -9.92 12.58
C ASP A 578 17.26 -9.84 11.10
N ASN A 579 17.30 -10.95 10.36
CA ASN A 579 17.78 -10.95 8.97
C ASN A 579 16.71 -10.68 7.91
N SER A 580 15.52 -10.21 8.30
CA SER A 580 14.42 -9.96 7.37
C SER A 580 13.43 -8.91 7.91
N ARG A 581 12.39 -8.62 7.12
CA ARG A 581 11.12 -8.05 7.64
C ARG A 581 11.23 -6.70 8.36
N SER A 582 12.05 -5.80 7.83
CA SER A 582 12.13 -4.42 8.29
C SER A 582 10.83 -3.59 8.16
N SER A 583 10.70 -2.57 9.02
CA SER A 583 9.60 -1.60 9.02
C SER A 583 10.13 -0.16 9.11
N VAL A 584 9.27 0.84 9.30
CA VAL A 584 9.68 2.27 9.35
C VAL A 584 10.50 2.61 10.61
N GLY A 585 10.39 1.81 11.67
CA GLY A 585 11.16 1.95 12.91
C GLY A 585 10.61 3.05 13.83
N PHE A 586 11.48 3.90 14.38
CA PHE A 586 11.10 4.84 15.43
C PHE A 586 11.61 6.27 15.20
N LEU A 587 10.89 7.24 15.78
CA LEU A 587 11.34 8.62 15.93
C LEU A 587 11.29 8.95 17.41
N ILE A 588 12.47 9.09 18.02
CA ILE A 588 12.61 9.34 19.45
C ILE A 588 13.19 10.74 19.66
N HIS A 589 12.46 11.59 20.38
CA HIS A 589 12.97 12.86 20.87
C HIS A 589 13.50 12.69 22.29
N TYR A 590 14.71 13.17 22.56
CA TYR A 590 15.25 13.21 23.92
C TYR A 590 15.45 14.65 24.41
N GLU A 591 15.30 14.86 25.71
CA GLU A 591 15.56 16.13 26.39
C GLU A 591 16.08 15.90 27.82
N SER A 592 16.92 16.80 28.30
CA SER A 592 17.40 16.83 29.68
C SER A 592 16.42 17.59 30.57
N VAL A 593 15.97 16.97 31.67
CA VAL A 593 14.97 17.53 32.60
C VAL A 593 15.52 17.57 34.03
N THR A 594 15.11 18.56 34.82
CA THR A 594 15.49 18.67 36.25
C THR A 594 14.47 17.95 37.14
N LEU A 595 14.93 17.04 38.00
CA LEU A 595 14.09 16.36 38.99
C LEU A 595 13.65 17.33 40.11
N GLU A 596 12.34 17.46 40.34
CA GLU A 596 11.83 18.11 41.55
C GLU A 596 12.08 17.21 42.78
N SER A 597 12.59 17.78 43.88
CA SER A 597 13.27 17.04 44.95
C SER A 597 12.38 16.17 45.85
N ASP A 598 11.05 16.23 45.72
CA ASP A 598 10.11 15.68 46.72
C ASP A 598 9.12 14.64 46.13
N SER A 599 9.30 14.26 44.85
CA SER A 599 8.43 13.33 44.13
C SER A 599 9.20 12.26 43.35
N CYS A 600 8.54 11.16 43.02
CA CYS A 600 8.94 10.27 41.92
C CYS A 600 8.67 10.94 40.57
N LEU A 601 9.33 10.44 39.55
CA LEU A 601 9.05 10.80 38.16
C LEU A 601 7.64 10.34 37.76
N ASP A 602 6.98 11.09 36.87
CA ASP A 602 5.71 10.66 36.28
C ASP A 602 5.95 9.30 35.58
N PRO A 603 5.27 8.20 36.00
CA PRO A 603 5.50 6.86 35.46
C PRO A 603 4.98 6.70 34.03
N GLY A 604 4.26 7.69 33.50
CA GLY A 604 3.62 7.64 32.19
C GLY A 604 2.21 7.03 32.24
N ILE A 605 1.69 6.71 31.05
CA ILE A 605 0.40 6.05 30.83
C ILE A 605 0.65 4.88 29.88
N PRO A 606 0.19 3.65 30.21
CA PRO A 606 0.32 2.50 29.31
C PRO A 606 -0.40 2.75 27.99
N VAL A 607 0.13 2.22 26.89
CA VAL A 607 -0.54 2.28 25.58
C VAL A 607 -1.87 1.55 25.68
N ASN A 608 -2.94 2.11 25.12
CA ASN A 608 -4.31 1.62 25.29
C ASN A 608 -4.76 1.55 26.77
N GLY A 609 -4.28 2.48 27.60
CA GLY A 609 -4.62 2.53 29.01
C GLY A 609 -4.80 3.94 29.55
N HIS A 610 -5.15 4.00 30.82
CA HIS A 610 -5.41 5.21 31.58
C HIS A 610 -4.76 5.09 32.95
N ARG A 611 -4.18 6.22 33.41
CA ARG A 611 -3.67 6.36 34.78
C ARG A 611 -4.70 7.05 35.66
N HIS A 612 -4.88 6.53 36.87
CA HIS A 612 -5.68 7.11 37.92
C HIS A 612 -4.76 7.67 39.01
N GLY A 613 -4.78 9.00 39.15
CA GLY A 613 -3.94 9.73 40.09
C GLY A 613 -2.80 10.49 39.41
N ASN A 614 -2.51 11.68 39.92
CA ASN A 614 -1.49 12.61 39.41
C ASN A 614 -0.58 13.16 40.54
N ASN A 615 -0.60 12.51 41.71
CA ASN A 615 0.28 12.87 42.82
C ASN A 615 1.46 11.90 42.84
N PHE A 616 2.67 12.43 42.64
CA PHE A 616 3.88 11.64 42.57
C PHE A 616 4.79 11.83 43.80
N ASN A 617 4.31 12.50 44.84
CA ASN A 617 5.08 12.68 46.08
C ASN A 617 5.44 11.33 46.69
N ILE A 618 6.54 11.27 47.44
CA ILE A 618 6.98 10.06 48.15
C ILE A 618 5.82 9.45 48.97
N ARG A 619 5.62 8.13 48.83
CA ARG A 619 4.51 7.29 49.35
C ARG A 619 3.15 7.47 48.66
N SER A 620 3.05 8.32 47.64
CA SER A 620 1.83 8.39 46.83
C SER A 620 1.68 7.13 45.99
N THR A 621 0.45 6.88 45.58
CA THR A 621 0.05 5.66 44.88
C THR A 621 -0.72 6.03 43.62
N VAL A 622 -0.39 5.40 42.50
CA VAL A 622 -1.11 5.53 41.23
C VAL A 622 -1.53 4.17 40.70
N THR A 623 -2.75 4.08 40.18
CA THR A 623 -3.32 2.86 39.61
C THR A 623 -3.58 3.04 38.13
N PHE A 624 -3.74 1.91 37.42
CA PHE A 624 -3.93 1.91 35.98
C PHE A 624 -5.17 1.10 35.60
N SER A 625 -5.75 1.42 34.45
CA SER A 625 -6.81 0.64 33.82
C SER A 625 -6.61 0.63 32.32
N CYS A 626 -7.05 -0.41 31.63
CA CYS A 626 -6.93 -0.50 30.18
C CYS A 626 -8.21 -0.08 29.45
N ASP A 627 -8.04 0.33 28.19
CA ASP A 627 -9.12 0.53 27.23
C ASP A 627 -9.91 -0.77 27.02
N PRO A 628 -11.19 -0.71 26.64
CA PRO A 628 -12.02 -1.90 26.47
C PRO A 628 -11.42 -2.94 25.50
N GLY A 629 -11.19 -4.15 26.01
CA GLY A 629 -10.65 -5.28 25.24
C GLY A 629 -9.16 -5.56 25.47
N TYR A 630 -8.46 -4.69 26.20
CA TYR A 630 -7.12 -4.92 26.72
C TYR A 630 -7.17 -5.33 28.18
N THR A 631 -6.17 -6.10 28.63
CA THR A 631 -6.02 -6.58 30.01
C THR A 631 -4.73 -6.04 30.59
N LEU A 632 -4.79 -5.55 31.83
CA LEU A 632 -3.63 -5.03 32.54
C LEU A 632 -2.71 -6.19 32.94
N SER A 633 -1.41 -6.07 32.70
CA SER A 633 -0.45 -7.14 33.05
C SER A 633 -0.19 -7.27 34.55
N ASP A 634 -0.34 -6.17 35.31
CA ASP A 634 -0.24 -6.15 36.76
C ASP A 634 -1.29 -5.22 37.36
N GLU A 635 -2.09 -5.72 38.32
CA GLU A 635 -3.13 -4.95 39.02
C GLU A 635 -2.59 -4.24 40.27
N GLU A 636 -1.34 -4.50 40.68
CA GLU A 636 -0.74 -3.84 41.83
C GLU A 636 -0.51 -2.34 41.55
N PRO A 637 -0.86 -1.47 42.52
CA PRO A 637 -0.69 -0.05 42.35
C PRO A 637 0.79 0.35 42.43
N LEU A 638 1.24 1.27 41.56
CA LEU A 638 2.56 1.85 41.68
C LEU A 638 2.63 2.73 42.93
N VAL A 639 3.59 2.43 43.81
CA VAL A 639 3.88 3.19 45.03
C VAL A 639 5.21 3.90 44.87
N CYS A 640 5.21 5.22 45.07
CA CYS A 640 6.43 6.01 45.05
C CYS A 640 7.22 5.78 46.34
N GLU A 641 8.39 5.18 46.24
CA GLU A 641 9.25 4.85 47.38
C GLU A 641 10.14 6.01 47.82
N ARG A 642 10.79 5.89 48.98
CA ARG A 642 11.64 6.97 49.54
C ARG A 642 12.95 7.20 48.77
N ASN A 643 13.30 6.28 47.87
CA ASN A 643 14.41 6.38 46.93
C ASN A 643 14.01 7.14 45.65
N HIS A 644 12.81 7.74 45.59
CA HIS A 644 12.26 8.41 44.40
C HIS A 644 11.99 7.47 43.22
N GLN A 645 11.86 6.16 43.48
CA GLN A 645 11.53 5.15 42.48
C GLN A 645 10.14 4.57 42.72
N TRP A 646 9.51 4.08 41.66
CA TRP A 646 8.32 3.25 41.77
C TRP A 646 8.74 1.83 42.20
N ASN A 647 7.93 1.18 43.02
CA ASN A 647 8.17 -0.17 43.55
C ASN A 647 8.32 -1.26 42.46
N HIS A 648 7.79 -1.02 41.26
CA HIS A 648 7.87 -1.89 40.09
C HIS A 648 7.65 -1.06 38.81
N ALA A 649 7.85 -1.67 37.64
CA ALA A 649 7.72 -1.00 36.34
C ALA A 649 6.25 -0.63 36.03
N LEU A 650 6.06 0.28 35.06
CA LEU A 650 4.73 0.63 34.54
C LEU A 650 4.07 -0.63 33.92
N PRO A 651 2.82 -0.98 34.30
CA PRO A 651 2.13 -2.14 33.71
C PRO A 651 1.78 -1.90 32.23
N SER A 652 1.65 -2.98 31.47
CA SER A 652 1.20 -3.01 30.07
C SER A 652 -0.30 -3.30 29.95
N CYS A 653 -0.91 -2.88 28.85
CA CYS A 653 -2.30 -3.17 28.50
C CYS A 653 -2.35 -4.03 27.23
N ASP A 654 -2.50 -5.34 27.42
CA ASP A 654 -2.28 -6.33 26.36
C ASP A 654 -3.59 -6.98 25.90
N ALA A 655 -3.71 -7.21 24.60
CA ALA A 655 -4.80 -8.01 24.02
C ALA A 655 -4.43 -9.50 24.15
N LEU A 656 -5.04 -10.19 25.12
CA LEU A 656 -4.68 -11.58 25.43
C LEU A 656 -5.23 -12.60 24.42
N CYS A 657 -4.47 -13.65 24.17
CA CYS A 657 -4.87 -14.79 23.34
C CYS A 657 -5.82 -15.73 24.10
N GLY A 658 -7.11 -15.35 24.14
CA GLY A 658 -8.16 -16.10 24.83
C GLY A 658 -8.43 -15.61 26.25
N GLY A 659 -9.47 -16.17 26.87
CA GLY A 659 -9.88 -15.79 28.22
C GLY A 659 -11.35 -16.03 28.52
N TYR A 660 -11.75 -15.71 29.75
CA TYR A 660 -13.13 -15.82 30.21
C TYR A 660 -13.71 -14.43 30.47
N ILE A 661 -14.83 -14.11 29.83
CA ILE A 661 -15.44 -12.78 29.86
C ILE A 661 -16.85 -12.91 30.43
N TYR A 662 -17.11 -12.21 31.52
CA TYR A 662 -18.44 -12.16 32.14
C TYR A 662 -19.01 -10.75 32.03
N GLY A 663 -20.11 -10.56 31.30
CA GLY A 663 -20.69 -9.23 31.15
C GLY A 663 -21.75 -9.12 30.07
N ARG A 664 -22.61 -8.09 30.16
CA ARG A 664 -23.70 -7.85 29.20
C ARG A 664 -23.25 -7.20 27.90
N SER A 665 -22.03 -6.66 27.86
CA SER A 665 -21.40 -6.10 26.68
C SER A 665 -19.89 -6.04 26.88
N GLY A 666 -19.12 -6.02 25.80
CA GLY A 666 -17.67 -5.88 25.87
C GLY A 666 -17.01 -5.93 24.51
N THR A 667 -15.67 -5.84 24.53
CA THR A 667 -14.81 -5.81 23.34
C THR A 667 -13.82 -6.98 23.43
N ILE A 668 -13.60 -7.68 22.32
CA ILE A 668 -12.59 -8.71 22.15
C ILE A 668 -11.64 -8.25 21.05
N LEU A 669 -10.35 -8.21 21.37
CA LEU A 669 -9.30 -7.84 20.45
C LEU A 669 -8.43 -9.06 20.14
N SER A 670 -7.92 -9.17 18.92
CA SER A 670 -6.87 -10.14 18.63
C SER A 670 -5.55 -9.75 19.31
N PRO A 671 -4.68 -10.71 19.64
CA PRO A 671 -3.34 -10.39 20.12
C PRO A 671 -2.60 -9.45 19.17
N GLY A 672 -1.96 -8.41 19.71
CA GLY A 672 -1.24 -7.39 18.94
C GLY A 672 -2.11 -6.31 18.27
N PHE A 673 -3.43 -6.30 18.48
CA PHE A 673 -4.31 -5.24 17.95
C PHE A 673 -3.86 -3.82 18.42
N PRO A 674 -3.96 -2.76 17.59
CA PRO A 674 -4.57 -2.66 16.25
C PRO A 674 -3.75 -3.25 15.09
N ASP A 675 -2.57 -3.76 15.39
CA ASP A 675 -1.61 -4.24 14.40
C ASP A 675 -1.81 -5.72 14.06
N PHE A 676 -0.82 -6.27 13.38
CA PHE A 676 -0.86 -7.64 12.90
C PHE A 676 -0.80 -8.64 14.04
N TYR A 677 -1.68 -9.63 14.01
CA TYR A 677 -1.62 -10.72 14.99
C TYR A 677 -0.40 -11.63 14.73
N PRO A 678 0.23 -12.20 15.78
CA PRO A 678 1.29 -13.20 15.64
C PRO A 678 0.88 -14.46 14.84
N ASN A 679 1.89 -15.12 14.26
CA ASN A 679 1.69 -16.39 13.53
C ASN A 679 1.34 -17.54 14.48
N SER A 680 0.65 -18.56 13.96
CA SER A 680 0.39 -19.83 14.67
C SER A 680 -0.35 -19.69 16.00
N LEU A 681 -1.21 -18.68 16.14
CA LEU A 681 -2.04 -18.48 17.32
C LEU A 681 -3.19 -19.48 17.33
N ASN A 682 -3.59 -19.87 18.54
CA ASN A 682 -4.79 -20.65 18.81
C ASN A 682 -5.47 -20.11 20.07
N CYS A 683 -6.32 -19.10 19.88
CA CYS A 683 -6.94 -18.34 20.96
C CYS A 683 -8.41 -18.73 21.13
N THR A 684 -8.86 -18.86 22.39
CA THR A 684 -10.26 -19.13 22.71
C THR A 684 -10.78 -18.17 23.77
N TRP A 685 -11.80 -17.37 23.42
CA TRP A 685 -12.55 -16.55 24.37
C TRP A 685 -13.91 -17.19 24.66
N THR A 686 -14.27 -17.28 25.93
CA THR A 686 -15.59 -17.72 26.38
C THR A 686 -16.30 -16.54 27.03
N ILE A 687 -17.43 -16.12 26.44
CA ILE A 687 -18.30 -15.07 26.96
C ILE A 687 -19.47 -15.74 27.68
N GLU A 688 -19.78 -15.32 28.91
CA GLU A 688 -20.96 -15.74 29.68
C GLU A 688 -21.75 -14.54 30.23
N VAL A 689 -23.07 -14.67 30.28
CA VAL A 689 -23.99 -13.65 30.82
C VAL A 689 -24.87 -14.20 31.93
N SER A 690 -25.13 -13.35 32.92
CA SER A 690 -25.79 -13.74 34.17
C SER A 690 -27.17 -14.37 33.97
N HIS A 691 -28.06 -13.85 33.10
CA HIS A 691 -29.40 -14.39 32.85
C HIS A 691 -30.01 -13.83 31.53
N GLY A 692 -30.63 -14.70 30.71
CA GLY A 692 -31.40 -14.34 29.50
C GLY A 692 -31.06 -15.18 28.25
N LYS A 693 -32.04 -15.47 27.40
CA LYS A 693 -31.77 -15.92 26.02
C LYS A 693 -31.24 -14.69 25.26
N GLY A 694 -29.96 -14.71 24.89
CA GLY A 694 -29.28 -13.62 24.18
C GLY A 694 -29.86 -13.35 22.79
#